data_AF-A0A4S8I051-F1
#
_entry.id   AF-A0A4S8I051-F1
#
_cell.length_a   1.000
_cell.length_b   1.000
_cell.length_c   1.000
_cell.angle_alpha   90.00
_cell.angle_beta   90.00
_cell.angle_gamma   90.00
#
_symmetry.space_group_name_H-M   'P 1'
#
loop_
_entity.id
_entity.type
_entity.pdbx_description
1 polymer ?
#
loop_
_entity_poly.entity_id
_entity_poly.type
_entity_poly.pdbx_seq_one_letter_code
_entity_poly.pdbx_strand_id
1 'polypeptide(L)'
;MKYLDWNDHIAKFFFKPENAGRDILFYLTKQDLIRYSRPIFADKSDDEIWTDFVYAIKYGQKGGNNSGTPYSPIERPLELFSNWNGTDTPPFIAYLILYIIPLTETYDEHFNATNYYGKVNVFFKKYRILNEHTEQSIGTGNFQNISHLWNELEEWSILTKNCDLGIFELKKFGNQNWIHVGKPFSQCVLPPSTINKLPELFFEAGLIPNSAFSKEEFRRILLRHGTNILGLKESVLELIRKSDSNELGQSIIEIIIREYRKWTGETHDGEEGGTTQRISRNYTVAPLFLQFSVNDNDGFISFSFRTYSSNDYPEDLCFGTNENIYETNGWSKTLHFDFKESFELKDDFNKWVARFPDRDVRLFLSAGTYQLSTGYWIETESLSKTDPMYLLCRNGKRDSIIEWGKTFSSGNFRIEDLDGLPDGYSLFKILNPVKSHPSIPLLTLYTQKRIELTGGLKVNFRTFINDFLPEVQISNSDGNEKVYLQYRNTEEKIFLAKKQSYISRWLLPPDTLLNIDFYIKVENENFSGNEIAYNLTSSNGTAIRIDGMQLPKRDSFGKYIEGHANQYCIGSNIVNPHKSSMRLYSPYSHLFTSTNWEIASQVSKATFNNHCGNMLCGFLTLKNVLTTGEFFSAFEFYYSKEFSERQTTASFNLTRTKKTALNFYDYTGILDYDYEMKKIVVNPPQLIFIPASHGRKVLLIGGRDSALVEEIINTAPKYNLQVEVIKQFSSNEKLLLPDAITIRSFGNSTENYGERNLAEFAKKLQIKYSNDYFPQIALQEFSSGISEYESSKQLTDENDYGWARRVFNAENLSFERSELATLDKSFSMIEYKLNEYTYYYKLWEDGRCYQVDRNWGKYLALKRIHKNVILFDNDRNRVAIPWETPVPRLLSESIMLLSGLAPDFREIDGKYYWVYENIPGIFTENLFRKLSQQPIKTELK
;
A
#
# COMPACT_ATOMS: atom_id res chain seq x y z
N MET A 1 -22.71 23.50 -1.60
CA MET A 1 -23.15 22.09 -1.69
C MET A 1 -24.46 21.94 -0.92
N LYS A 2 -25.30 20.92 -1.18
CA LYS A 2 -26.47 20.63 -0.31
C LYS A 2 -25.99 19.92 0.96
N TYR A 3 -26.88 19.74 1.94
CA TYR A 3 -26.52 19.08 3.20
C TYR A 3 -25.98 17.66 3.00
N LEU A 4 -26.67 16.81 2.23
CA LEU A 4 -26.21 15.43 2.02
C LEU A 4 -24.87 15.35 1.28
N ASP A 5 -24.63 16.26 0.34
CA ASP A 5 -23.33 16.37 -0.33
C ASP A 5 -22.21 16.68 0.70
N TRP A 6 -22.46 17.59 1.64
CA TRP A 6 -21.54 17.92 2.73
C TRP A 6 -21.35 16.72 3.67
N ASN A 7 -22.43 16.04 4.04
CA ASN A 7 -22.40 14.86 4.89
C ASN A 7 -21.53 13.74 4.29
N ASP A 8 -21.74 13.42 3.02
CA ASP A 8 -20.97 12.38 2.32
C ASP A 8 -19.52 12.79 2.09
N HIS A 9 -19.27 14.07 1.80
CA HIS A 9 -17.91 14.59 1.68
C HIS A 9 -17.13 14.46 3.00
N ILE A 10 -17.75 14.85 4.13
CA ILE A 10 -17.17 14.69 5.47
C ILE A 10 -17.03 13.21 5.83
N ALA A 11 -18.02 12.37 5.51
CA ALA A 11 -17.94 10.94 5.76
C ALA A 11 -16.74 10.31 5.05
N LYS A 12 -16.50 10.67 3.78
CA LYS A 12 -15.32 10.21 3.00
C LYS A 12 -13.97 10.66 3.57
N PHE A 13 -13.94 11.71 4.38
CA PHE A 13 -12.72 12.10 5.09
C PHE A 13 -12.30 11.03 6.11
N PHE A 14 -13.27 10.52 6.86
CA PHE A 14 -13.05 9.57 7.97
C PHE A 14 -13.20 8.11 7.56
N PHE A 15 -14.27 7.77 6.87
CA PHE A 15 -14.70 6.41 6.57
C PHE A 15 -14.37 6.08 5.12
N LYS A 16 -13.19 5.48 4.94
CA LYS A 16 -12.62 5.19 3.62
C LYS A 16 -11.78 3.92 3.67
N PRO A 17 -11.61 3.20 2.55
CA PRO A 17 -10.88 1.92 2.53
C PRO A 17 -9.46 1.99 3.11
N GLU A 18 -8.80 3.15 3.00
CA GLU A 18 -7.45 3.35 3.55
C GLU A 18 -7.42 3.31 5.09
N ASN A 19 -8.57 3.47 5.73
CA ASN A 19 -8.76 3.39 7.16
C ASN A 19 -9.28 2.03 7.63
N ALA A 20 -9.44 1.04 6.74
CA ALA A 20 -9.98 -0.27 7.09
C ALA A 20 -9.25 -0.90 8.29
N GLY A 21 -10.00 -1.32 9.31
CA GLY A 21 -9.46 -1.87 10.55
C GLY A 21 -8.71 -0.89 11.45
N ARG A 22 -8.66 0.39 11.12
CA ARG A 22 -7.99 1.44 11.91
C ARG A 22 -9.01 2.25 12.70
N ASP A 23 -8.67 2.57 13.93
CA ASP A 23 -9.48 3.46 14.76
C ASP A 23 -9.56 4.86 14.14
N ILE A 24 -10.79 5.35 13.99
CA ILE A 24 -11.11 6.68 13.49
C ILE A 24 -11.15 7.64 14.67
N LEU A 25 -10.28 8.65 14.58
CA LEU A 25 -10.36 9.85 15.40
C LEU A 25 -11.39 10.79 14.77
N PHE A 26 -12.60 10.79 15.32
CA PHE A 26 -13.73 11.44 14.68
C PHE A 26 -13.84 12.92 15.08
N TYR A 27 -12.98 13.77 14.53
CA TYR A 27 -13.04 15.21 14.74
C TYR A 27 -12.40 16.02 13.61
N LEU A 28 -12.85 17.26 13.42
CA LEU A 28 -12.34 18.23 12.45
C LEU A 28 -12.34 19.64 13.07
N THR A 29 -11.33 20.44 12.76
CA THR A 29 -11.39 21.89 13.00
C THR A 29 -12.13 22.60 11.86
N LYS A 30 -12.56 23.86 12.08
CA LYS A 30 -13.08 24.71 10.99
C LYS A 30 -12.11 24.77 9.81
N GLN A 31 -10.81 24.94 10.10
CA GLN A 31 -9.78 25.04 9.08
C GLN A 31 -9.55 23.72 8.34
N ASP A 32 -9.59 22.59 9.04
CA ASP A 32 -9.46 21.28 8.38
C ASP A 32 -10.61 21.03 7.40
N LEU A 33 -11.84 21.35 7.79
CA LEU A 33 -13.01 21.22 6.92
C LEU A 33 -12.86 22.10 5.66
N ILE A 34 -12.50 23.38 5.84
CA ILE A 34 -12.30 24.31 4.73
C ILE A 34 -11.19 23.82 3.79
N ARG A 35 -10.05 23.40 4.35
CA ARG A 35 -8.90 22.91 3.59
C ARG A 35 -9.27 21.67 2.77
N TYR A 36 -9.92 20.70 3.40
CA TYR A 36 -10.33 19.46 2.74
C TYR A 36 -11.35 19.69 1.62
N SER A 37 -12.21 20.69 1.77
CA SER A 37 -13.23 21.04 0.77
C SER A 37 -12.74 21.99 -0.32
N ARG A 38 -11.55 22.59 -0.18
CA ARG A 38 -11.02 23.57 -1.13
C ARG A 38 -10.98 23.09 -2.59
N PRO A 39 -10.63 21.84 -2.91
CA PRO A 39 -10.67 21.35 -4.30
C PRO A 39 -12.07 21.41 -4.94
N ILE A 40 -13.14 21.36 -4.15
CA ILE A 40 -14.54 21.44 -4.63
C ILE A 40 -14.99 22.90 -4.83
N PHE A 41 -14.38 23.83 -4.10
CA PHE A 41 -14.69 25.26 -4.11
C PHE A 41 -13.52 26.08 -4.66
N ALA A 42 -12.97 25.66 -5.81
CA ALA A 42 -11.96 26.43 -6.52
C ALA A 42 -12.41 27.91 -6.64
N ASP A 43 -11.48 28.82 -6.36
CA ASP A 43 -11.66 30.29 -6.39
C ASP A 43 -12.55 30.90 -5.28
N LYS A 44 -13.00 30.13 -4.29
CA LYS A 44 -13.72 30.66 -3.12
C LYS A 44 -12.80 30.96 -1.94
N SER A 45 -13.13 32.01 -1.20
CA SER A 45 -12.49 32.32 0.08
C SER A 45 -12.92 31.34 1.20
N ASP A 46 -12.10 31.23 2.23
CA ASP A 46 -12.36 30.38 3.40
C ASP A 46 -13.70 30.68 4.07
N ASP A 47 -14.08 31.96 4.13
CA ASP A 47 -15.35 32.40 4.69
C ASP A 47 -16.55 32.00 3.83
N GLU A 48 -16.40 31.99 2.50
CA GLU A 48 -17.46 31.53 1.58
C GLU A 48 -17.69 30.03 1.68
N ILE A 49 -16.61 29.23 1.79
CA ILE A 49 -16.69 27.77 1.98
C ILE A 49 -17.40 27.47 3.30
N TRP A 50 -16.97 28.12 4.38
CA TRP A 50 -17.57 27.95 5.70
C TRP A 50 -19.04 28.38 5.72
N THR A 51 -19.37 29.50 5.07
CA THR A 51 -20.75 29.99 4.97
C THR A 51 -21.63 29.02 4.21
N ASP A 52 -21.14 28.39 3.14
CA ASP A 52 -21.88 27.37 2.40
C ASP A 52 -22.17 26.13 3.27
N PHE A 53 -21.20 25.68 4.09
CA PHE A 53 -21.42 24.60 5.06
C PHE A 53 -22.49 24.97 6.11
N VAL A 54 -22.36 26.12 6.77
CA VAL A 54 -23.34 26.58 7.77
C VAL A 54 -24.72 26.75 7.15
N TYR A 55 -24.80 27.26 5.91
CA TYR A 55 -26.06 27.41 5.20
C TYR A 55 -26.71 26.06 4.90
N ALA A 56 -25.94 25.07 4.46
CA ALA A 56 -26.42 23.71 4.21
C ALA A 56 -26.94 23.05 5.49
N ILE A 57 -26.25 23.23 6.64
CA ILE A 57 -26.70 22.76 7.95
C ILE A 57 -28.05 23.38 8.33
N LYS A 58 -28.25 24.66 8.04
CA LYS A 58 -29.47 25.38 8.41
C LYS A 58 -30.66 25.09 7.50
N TYR A 59 -30.45 24.94 6.20
CA TYR A 59 -31.56 24.94 5.23
C TYR A 59 -31.61 23.70 4.34
N GLY A 60 -30.63 22.80 4.43
CA GLY A 60 -30.54 21.60 3.59
C GLY A 60 -30.14 21.85 2.13
N GLN A 61 -30.01 23.11 1.70
CA GLN A 61 -29.82 23.52 0.31
C GLN A 61 -28.50 24.31 0.12
N LYS A 62 -28.14 24.55 -1.16
CA LYS A 62 -26.98 25.39 -1.55
C LYS A 62 -27.34 26.88 -1.38
N GLY A 63 -26.38 27.73 -0.98
CA GLY A 63 -26.60 29.15 -0.66
C GLY A 63 -27.47 29.93 -1.66
N GLY A 64 -28.45 30.68 -1.11
CA GLY A 64 -29.45 31.51 -1.82
C GLY A 64 -30.43 32.20 -0.83
N ASN A 65 -31.33 33.07 -1.29
CA ASN A 65 -32.18 33.95 -0.43
C ASN A 65 -32.79 33.27 0.83
N ASN A 66 -32.75 33.97 1.96
CA ASN A 66 -33.14 33.57 3.33
C ASN A 66 -34.66 33.27 3.55
N SER A 67 -35.39 32.73 2.58
CA SER A 67 -36.86 32.59 2.70
C SER A 67 -37.35 31.30 3.36
N GLY A 68 -36.45 30.37 3.76
CA GLY A 68 -36.81 29.11 4.42
C GLY A 68 -36.66 29.15 5.94
N THR A 69 -37.47 28.37 6.67
CA THR A 69 -37.29 28.16 8.12
C THR A 69 -36.03 27.32 8.35
N PRO A 70 -35.09 27.76 9.23
CA PRO A 70 -33.91 26.97 9.54
C PRO A 70 -34.28 25.69 10.29
N TYR A 71 -33.60 24.59 9.98
CA TYR A 71 -33.70 23.33 10.70
C TYR A 71 -33.11 23.44 12.11
N SER A 72 -33.78 22.81 13.07
CA SER A 72 -33.21 22.59 14.40
C SER A 72 -31.94 21.74 14.28
N PRO A 73 -30.81 22.15 14.88
CA PRO A 73 -29.62 21.31 14.96
C PRO A 73 -29.86 20.00 15.72
N ILE A 74 -30.89 19.86 16.56
CA ILE A 74 -31.16 18.67 17.38
C ILE A 74 -32.20 17.75 16.74
N GLU A 75 -33.31 18.28 16.24
CA GLU A 75 -34.41 17.48 15.69
C GLU A 75 -34.08 16.96 14.29
N ARG A 76 -33.39 17.78 13.46
CA ARG A 76 -33.06 17.41 12.09
C ARG A 76 -32.20 16.15 11.97
N PRO A 77 -31.09 15.97 12.73
CA PRO A 77 -30.34 14.72 12.65
C PRO A 77 -31.15 13.49 13.10
N LEU A 78 -32.13 13.64 14.00
CA LEU A 78 -33.04 12.56 14.40
C LEU A 78 -34.04 12.20 13.29
N GLU A 79 -34.56 13.20 12.59
CA GLU A 79 -35.40 13.01 11.41
C GLU A 79 -34.63 12.30 10.28
N LEU A 80 -33.38 12.71 10.05
CA LEU A 80 -32.50 12.09 9.06
C LEU A 80 -32.19 10.63 9.43
N PHE A 81 -31.92 10.34 10.70
CA PHE A 81 -31.74 8.98 11.21
C PHE A 81 -32.99 8.11 11.02
N SER A 82 -34.18 8.64 11.32
CA SER A 82 -35.43 7.89 11.21
C SER A 82 -35.76 7.47 9.77
N ASN A 83 -35.23 8.19 8.78
CA ASN A 83 -35.37 7.89 7.35
C ASN A 83 -34.19 7.09 6.77
N TRP A 84 -33.20 6.75 7.59
CA TRP A 84 -32.01 6.05 7.14
C TRP A 84 -32.25 4.54 7.07
N ASN A 85 -31.70 3.89 6.04
CA ASN A 85 -31.84 2.45 5.82
C ASN A 85 -30.87 1.58 6.64
N GLY A 86 -30.00 2.20 7.44
CA GLY A 86 -28.99 1.51 8.26
C GLY A 86 -27.79 0.95 7.48
N THR A 87 -27.79 1.02 6.15
CA THR A 87 -26.75 0.43 5.28
C THR A 87 -25.91 1.47 4.55
N ASP A 88 -26.53 2.56 4.08
CA ASP A 88 -25.84 3.65 3.39
C ASP A 88 -25.05 4.52 4.37
N THR A 89 -24.36 5.55 3.87
CA THR A 89 -23.67 6.53 4.71
C THR A 89 -24.64 7.15 5.72
N PRO A 90 -24.33 7.16 7.04
CA PRO A 90 -25.20 7.74 8.04
C PRO A 90 -25.45 9.23 7.74
N PRO A 91 -26.71 9.67 7.62
CA PRO A 91 -27.03 11.01 7.12
C PRO A 91 -26.86 12.10 8.17
N PHE A 92 -26.26 11.81 9.33
CA PHE A 92 -26.13 12.72 10.48
C PHE A 92 -24.65 13.00 10.87
N ILE A 93 -23.68 12.49 10.11
CA ILE A 93 -22.23 12.66 10.35
C ILE A 93 -21.85 14.15 10.42
N ALA A 94 -22.37 14.98 9.51
CA ALA A 94 -22.06 16.41 9.50
C ALA A 94 -22.54 17.12 10.78
N TYR A 95 -23.68 16.74 11.35
CA TYR A 95 -24.15 17.27 12.64
C TYR A 95 -23.28 16.80 13.80
N LEU A 96 -22.83 15.54 13.81
CA LEU A 96 -21.91 15.05 14.84
C LEU A 96 -20.60 15.85 14.83
N ILE A 97 -20.06 16.18 13.65
CA ILE A 97 -18.90 17.06 13.51
C ILE A 97 -19.22 18.50 13.95
N LEU A 98 -20.42 19.02 13.66
CA LEU A 98 -20.85 20.34 14.13
C LEU A 98 -20.84 20.46 15.66
N TYR A 99 -21.12 19.38 16.40
CA TYR A 99 -21.04 19.37 17.87
C TYR A 99 -19.60 19.37 18.39
N ILE A 100 -18.65 18.96 17.57
CA ILE A 100 -17.24 18.85 17.89
C ILE A 100 -16.50 20.16 17.60
N ILE A 101 -16.78 20.81 16.47
CA ILE A 101 -16.06 22.04 16.05
C ILE A 101 -15.97 23.11 17.16
N PRO A 102 -17.01 23.40 17.96
CA PRO A 102 -16.94 24.36 19.07
C PRO A 102 -15.89 24.04 20.15
N LEU A 103 -15.46 22.78 20.26
CA LEU A 103 -14.37 22.37 21.15
C LEU A 103 -13.00 22.71 20.59
N THR A 104 -12.89 22.81 19.26
CA THR A 104 -11.64 23.06 18.54
C THR A 104 -11.41 24.53 18.18
N GLU A 105 -12.47 25.35 18.14
CA GLU A 105 -12.31 26.80 17.98
C GLU A 105 -11.85 27.44 19.30
N THR A 106 -10.75 28.19 19.24
CA THR A 106 -10.17 28.93 20.36
C THR A 106 -11.13 29.99 20.89
N TYR A 107 -11.56 29.79 22.13
CA TYR A 107 -11.98 30.88 23.02
C TYR A 107 -11.03 30.88 24.22
N ASP A 108 -10.55 32.07 24.56
CA ASP A 108 -9.43 32.33 25.47
C ASP A 108 -9.50 31.66 26.85
N GLU A 109 -8.28 31.40 27.33
CA GLU A 109 -7.76 31.34 28.71
C GLU A 109 -8.69 30.83 29.82
N HIS A 110 -8.32 29.67 30.40
CA HIS A 110 -8.86 29.00 31.60
C HIS A 110 -9.87 27.89 31.29
N PHE A 111 -9.30 26.69 31.15
CA PHE A 111 -9.97 25.48 30.70
C PHE A 111 -10.74 24.81 31.84
N ASN A 112 -12.08 24.86 31.81
CA ASN A 112 -12.92 24.00 32.66
C ASN A 112 -13.81 23.10 31.79
N ALA A 113 -13.63 21.78 31.91
CA ALA A 113 -14.39 20.76 31.18
C ALA A 113 -15.90 20.83 31.43
N THR A 114 -16.34 21.54 32.48
CA THR A 114 -17.74 21.70 32.86
C THR A 114 -18.54 22.67 31.98
N ASN A 115 -17.90 23.50 31.13
CA ASN A 115 -18.60 24.51 30.31
C ASN A 115 -18.71 24.15 28.81
N TYR A 116 -18.89 22.86 28.48
CA TYR A 116 -19.08 22.43 27.09
C TYR A 116 -20.29 23.12 26.44
N TYR A 117 -21.45 23.09 27.09
CA TYR A 117 -22.67 23.67 26.54
C TYR A 117 -22.53 25.17 26.30
N GLY A 118 -21.81 25.90 27.15
CA GLY A 118 -21.54 27.32 26.93
C GLY A 118 -20.84 27.57 25.59
N LYS A 119 -19.82 26.77 25.25
CA LYS A 119 -19.10 26.88 23.97
C LYS A 119 -19.99 26.60 22.77
N VAL A 120 -20.75 25.51 22.81
CA VAL A 120 -21.70 25.15 21.75
C VAL A 120 -22.72 26.28 21.54
N ASN A 121 -23.28 26.81 22.62
CA ASN A 121 -24.24 27.92 22.56
C ASN A 121 -23.62 29.20 21.97
N VAL A 122 -22.42 29.58 22.41
CA VAL A 122 -21.72 30.77 21.89
C VAL A 122 -21.44 30.61 20.39
N PHE A 123 -20.89 29.46 20.00
CA PHE A 123 -20.58 29.16 18.60
C PHE A 123 -21.84 29.14 17.73
N PHE A 124 -22.88 28.43 18.17
CA PHE A 124 -24.10 28.26 17.36
C PHE A 124 -24.86 29.59 17.24
N LYS A 125 -24.85 30.45 18.28
CA LYS A 125 -25.40 31.82 18.20
C LYS A 125 -24.60 32.71 17.26
N LYS A 126 -23.27 32.66 17.31
CA LYS A 126 -22.37 33.41 16.41
C LYS A 126 -22.71 33.15 14.94
N TYR A 127 -22.97 31.89 14.58
CA TYR A 127 -23.31 31.50 13.20
C TYR A 127 -24.82 31.41 12.92
N ARG A 128 -25.67 31.92 13.83
CA ARG A 128 -27.15 31.92 13.71
C ARG A 128 -27.74 30.53 13.44
N ILE A 129 -27.09 29.48 13.93
CA ILE A 129 -27.62 28.11 13.97
C ILE A 129 -28.67 28.03 15.08
N LEU A 130 -28.40 28.67 16.23
CA LEU A 130 -29.43 29.02 17.21
C LEU A 130 -29.98 30.40 16.90
N ASN A 131 -31.29 30.50 16.75
CA ASN A 131 -32.03 31.74 16.52
C ASN A 131 -33.48 31.60 17.04
N GLU A 132 -34.31 32.60 16.79
CA GLU A 132 -35.71 32.65 17.25
C GLU A 132 -36.62 31.56 16.65
N HIS A 133 -36.20 30.93 15.55
CA HIS A 133 -36.94 29.85 14.87
C HIS A 133 -36.40 28.44 15.18
N THR A 134 -35.34 28.33 15.99
CA THR A 134 -34.75 27.06 16.46
C THR A 134 -34.70 27.06 17.99
N GLU A 135 -33.80 26.29 18.62
CA GLU A 135 -33.62 26.34 20.08
C GLU A 135 -33.01 27.67 20.55
N GLN A 136 -33.46 28.15 21.72
CA GLN A 136 -32.86 29.32 22.39
C GLN A 136 -31.51 29.01 23.05
N SER A 137 -31.36 27.76 23.50
CA SER A 137 -30.12 27.24 24.08
C SER A 137 -30.05 25.71 24.00
N ILE A 138 -28.84 25.17 23.96
CA ILE A 138 -28.56 23.74 24.02
C ILE A 138 -28.05 23.34 25.41
N GLY A 139 -28.57 22.25 25.96
CA GLY A 139 -28.13 21.68 27.24
C GLY A 139 -28.16 20.15 27.28
N THR A 140 -28.13 19.58 28.49
CA THR A 140 -28.04 18.13 28.70
C THR A 140 -29.19 17.34 28.08
N GLY A 141 -30.43 17.82 28.21
CA GLY A 141 -31.59 17.13 27.62
C GLY A 141 -31.50 17.00 26.10
N ASN A 142 -30.99 18.04 25.41
CA ASN A 142 -30.79 17.99 23.96
C ASN A 142 -29.75 16.92 23.57
N PHE A 143 -28.61 16.87 24.27
CA PHE A 143 -27.54 15.91 23.99
C PHE A 143 -27.89 14.47 24.40
N GLN A 144 -28.76 14.30 25.38
CA GLN A 144 -29.33 13.00 25.71
C GLN A 144 -30.13 12.42 24.53
N ASN A 145 -30.95 13.24 23.86
CA ASN A 145 -31.79 12.81 22.74
C ASN A 145 -30.96 12.31 21.53
N ILE A 146 -29.87 13.02 21.19
CA ILE A 146 -28.99 12.65 20.07
C ILE A 146 -27.90 11.63 20.45
N SER A 147 -27.84 11.20 21.71
CA SER A 147 -26.76 10.32 22.22
C SER A 147 -26.68 8.99 21.48
N HIS A 148 -27.83 8.44 21.05
CA HIS A 148 -27.88 7.16 20.33
C HIS A 148 -27.25 7.25 18.94
N LEU A 149 -27.31 8.39 18.26
CA LEU A 149 -26.70 8.57 16.93
C LEU A 149 -25.21 8.23 16.90
N TRP A 150 -24.51 8.47 18.01
CA TRP A 150 -23.12 8.06 18.15
C TRP A 150 -22.96 6.53 18.19
N ASN A 151 -23.86 5.83 18.88
CA ASN A 151 -23.82 4.36 18.95
C ASN A 151 -24.14 3.75 17.58
N GLU A 152 -25.08 4.36 16.85
CA GLU A 152 -25.42 3.97 15.48
C GLU A 152 -24.24 4.15 14.52
N LEU A 153 -23.43 5.20 14.71
CA LEU A 153 -22.20 5.37 13.93
C LEU A 153 -21.16 4.28 14.24
N GLU A 154 -21.04 3.90 15.51
CA GLU A 154 -20.14 2.82 15.96
C GLU A 154 -20.59 1.48 15.36
N GLU A 155 -21.85 1.11 15.54
CA GLU A 155 -22.46 -0.10 14.99
C GLU A 155 -22.33 -0.15 13.46
N TRP A 156 -22.60 0.96 12.77
CA TRP A 156 -22.46 1.02 11.33
C TRP A 156 -21.03 0.80 10.88
N SER A 157 -20.05 1.43 11.53
CA SER A 157 -18.64 1.29 11.14
C SER A 157 -18.10 -0.12 11.41
N ILE A 158 -18.51 -0.74 12.52
CA ILE A 158 -17.97 -2.03 12.99
C ILE A 158 -18.73 -3.21 12.40
N LEU A 159 -20.06 -3.23 12.50
CA LEU A 159 -20.90 -4.37 12.11
C LEU A 159 -21.41 -4.25 10.67
N THR A 160 -22.02 -3.11 10.30
CA THR A 160 -22.60 -2.95 8.96
C THR A 160 -21.52 -2.86 7.88
N LYS A 161 -20.45 -2.11 8.13
CA LYS A 161 -19.30 -1.97 7.23
C LYS A 161 -18.18 -2.95 7.53
N ASN A 162 -18.36 -3.88 8.47
CA ASN A 162 -17.38 -4.90 8.84
C ASN A 162 -15.95 -4.35 9.08
N CYS A 163 -15.85 -3.13 9.63
CA CYS A 163 -14.60 -2.38 9.80
C CYS A 163 -13.86 -2.00 8.49
N ASP A 164 -14.44 -2.21 7.31
CA ASP A 164 -13.79 -2.01 6.00
C ASP A 164 -13.56 -0.53 5.65
N LEU A 165 -14.24 0.39 6.34
CA LEU A 165 -14.06 1.83 6.17
C LEU A 165 -13.37 2.49 7.38
N GLY A 166 -12.98 1.69 8.37
CA GLY A 166 -12.43 2.11 9.65
C GLY A 166 -13.38 1.88 10.82
N ILE A 167 -12.81 1.98 12.03
CA ILE A 167 -13.45 1.60 13.28
C ILE A 167 -13.74 2.88 14.06
N PHE A 168 -15.00 3.26 14.19
CA PHE A 168 -15.39 4.30 15.13
C PHE A 168 -15.84 3.63 16.43
N GLU A 169 -15.03 3.74 17.49
CA GLU A 169 -15.34 3.18 18.81
C GLU A 169 -15.61 4.31 19.82
N LEU A 170 -16.71 4.20 20.55
CA LEU A 170 -17.10 5.17 21.56
C LEU A 170 -16.44 4.87 22.91
N LYS A 171 -15.71 5.85 23.42
CA LYS A 171 -15.20 5.77 24.78
C LYS A 171 -16.33 5.90 25.80
N LYS A 172 -16.42 4.93 26.71
CA LYS A 172 -17.37 4.92 27.83
C LYS A 172 -16.74 5.61 29.04
N PHE A 173 -17.37 6.69 29.53
CA PHE A 173 -16.96 7.40 30.74
C PHE A 173 -17.80 6.95 31.93
N GLY A 174 -17.16 6.68 33.07
CA GLY A 174 -17.86 6.27 34.30
C GLY A 174 -18.51 7.43 35.04
N ASN A 175 -18.02 8.65 34.82
CA ASN A 175 -18.53 9.85 35.46
C ASN A 175 -19.91 10.26 34.92
N GLN A 176 -20.93 10.30 35.79
CA GLN A 176 -22.31 10.66 35.45
C GLN A 176 -22.45 12.04 34.77
N ASN A 177 -21.59 13.00 35.12
CA ASN A 177 -21.62 14.33 34.51
C ASN A 177 -21.11 14.33 33.06
N TRP A 178 -20.44 13.27 32.62
CA TRP A 178 -19.76 13.17 31.33
C TRP A 178 -20.38 12.15 30.38
N ILE A 179 -21.48 11.49 30.75
CA ILE A 179 -22.12 10.46 29.92
C ILE A 179 -22.50 10.99 28.52
N HIS A 180 -22.99 12.23 28.44
CA HIS A 180 -23.44 12.84 27.18
C HIS A 180 -22.39 13.74 26.53
N VAL A 181 -21.63 14.51 27.33
CA VAL A 181 -20.61 15.44 26.83
C VAL A 181 -19.24 14.78 26.62
N GLY A 182 -18.98 13.66 27.30
CA GLY A 182 -17.75 12.89 27.15
C GLY A 182 -17.61 12.30 25.75
N LYS A 183 -18.72 11.99 25.06
CA LYS A 183 -18.69 11.51 23.67
C LYS A 183 -17.99 12.51 22.73
N PRO A 184 -18.48 13.76 22.52
CA PRO A 184 -17.77 14.72 21.69
C PRO A 184 -16.40 15.12 22.27
N PHE A 185 -16.26 15.21 23.60
CA PHE A 185 -15.02 15.63 24.23
C PHE A 185 -13.86 14.62 24.04
N SER A 186 -14.16 13.32 24.11
CA SER A 186 -13.19 12.24 23.89
C SER A 186 -12.53 12.28 22.51
N GLN A 187 -13.21 12.87 21.53
CA GLN A 187 -12.73 12.98 20.16
C GLN A 187 -11.78 14.17 19.96
N CYS A 188 -11.71 15.11 20.90
CA CYS A 188 -11.02 16.41 20.73
C CYS A 188 -9.96 16.71 21.80
N VAL A 189 -9.48 15.70 22.54
CA VAL A 189 -8.53 15.93 23.63
C VAL A 189 -7.14 16.36 23.12
N LEU A 190 -6.77 15.96 21.89
CA LEU A 190 -5.58 16.44 21.18
C LEU A 190 -5.98 16.90 19.77
N PRO A 191 -5.56 18.10 19.30
CA PRO A 191 -5.86 18.58 17.96
C PRO A 191 -5.03 17.87 16.88
N PRO A 192 -5.40 17.92 15.57
CA PRO A 192 -4.73 17.12 14.55
C PRO A 192 -3.31 17.60 14.32
N SER A 193 -3.10 18.91 14.46
CA SER A 193 -1.78 19.54 14.45
C SER A 193 -0.84 18.98 15.52
N THR A 194 -1.35 18.60 16.69
CA THR A 194 -0.56 17.93 17.74
C THR A 194 -0.31 16.48 17.38
N ILE A 195 -1.33 15.76 16.88
CA ILE A 195 -1.20 14.35 16.50
C ILE A 195 -0.18 14.17 15.37
N ASN A 196 -0.17 15.08 14.39
CA ASN A 196 0.77 15.07 13.27
C ASN A 196 2.24 15.25 13.69
N LYS A 197 2.49 15.82 14.87
CA LYS A 197 3.84 15.99 15.45
C LYS A 197 4.26 14.84 16.37
N LEU A 198 3.41 13.84 16.59
CA LEU A 198 3.77 12.68 17.41
C LEU A 198 4.94 11.86 16.86
N PRO A 199 5.09 11.64 15.55
CA PRO A 199 6.27 10.97 15.01
C PRO A 199 7.58 11.66 15.40
N GLU A 200 7.62 12.99 15.31
CA GLU A 200 8.77 13.81 15.74
C GLU A 200 9.04 13.63 17.24
N LEU A 201 8.00 13.70 18.08
CA LEU A 201 8.10 13.42 19.51
C LEU A 201 8.70 12.04 19.78
N PHE A 202 8.22 11.00 19.09
CA PHE A 202 8.68 9.63 19.31
C PHE A 202 10.15 9.47 18.93
N PHE A 203 10.58 10.09 17.84
CA PHE A 203 11.97 10.09 17.40
C PHE A 203 12.89 10.79 18.39
N GLU A 204 12.56 12.02 18.78
CA GLU A 204 13.33 12.84 19.73
C GLU A 204 13.37 12.24 21.14
N ALA A 205 12.30 11.52 21.52
CA ALA A 205 12.25 10.78 22.79
C ALA A 205 13.05 9.47 22.75
N GLY A 206 13.62 9.08 21.60
CA GLY A 206 14.38 7.84 21.45
C GLY A 206 13.52 6.58 21.39
N LEU A 207 12.21 6.70 21.11
CA LEU A 207 11.34 5.54 20.96
C LEU A 207 11.71 4.75 19.70
N ILE A 208 11.42 3.45 19.73
CA ILE A 208 11.71 2.50 18.67
C ILE A 208 10.40 1.82 18.31
N PRO A 209 9.91 1.88 17.06
CA PRO A 209 8.63 1.28 16.71
C PRO A 209 8.63 -0.23 16.99
N ASN A 210 7.45 -0.77 17.31
CA ASN A 210 7.24 -2.17 17.74
C ASN A 210 7.89 -2.57 19.07
N SER A 211 8.58 -1.66 19.78
CA SER A 211 9.05 -1.94 21.14
C SER A 211 7.95 -1.70 22.18
N ALA A 212 8.00 -2.46 23.28
CA ALA A 212 7.09 -2.28 24.41
C ALA A 212 7.52 -1.12 25.31
N PHE A 213 6.59 -0.20 25.63
CA PHE A 213 6.77 0.90 26.58
C PHE A 213 5.56 0.97 27.52
N SER A 214 5.81 1.30 28.78
CA SER A 214 4.80 1.45 29.83
C SER A 214 4.07 2.78 29.77
N LYS A 215 2.87 2.84 30.38
CA LYS A 215 2.08 4.10 30.51
C LYS A 215 2.89 5.22 31.21
N GLU A 216 3.73 4.85 32.17
CA GLU A 216 4.58 5.79 32.91
C GLU A 216 5.70 6.37 32.05
N GLU A 217 6.28 5.57 31.14
CA GLU A 217 7.28 6.08 30.18
C GLU A 217 6.65 7.11 29.23
N PHE A 218 5.48 6.82 28.67
CA PHE A 218 4.75 7.79 27.84
C PHE A 218 4.39 9.06 28.60
N ARG A 219 3.94 8.93 29.85
CA ARG A 219 3.66 10.08 30.74
C ARG A 219 4.90 10.96 30.90
N ARG A 220 6.05 10.36 31.20
CA ARG A 220 7.32 11.08 31.38
C ARG A 220 7.76 11.79 30.10
N ILE A 221 7.62 11.12 28.95
CA ILE A 221 7.97 11.69 27.63
C ILE A 221 7.10 12.91 27.35
N LEU A 222 5.78 12.82 27.54
CA LEU A 222 4.87 13.94 27.30
C LEU A 222 5.14 15.12 28.23
N LEU A 223 5.45 14.87 29.50
CA LEU A 223 5.79 15.93 30.45
C LEU A 223 7.13 16.61 30.12
N ARG A 224 8.07 15.88 29.52
CA ARG A 224 9.41 16.40 29.16
C ARG A 224 9.42 17.15 27.82
N HIS A 225 8.72 16.62 26.82
CA HIS A 225 8.83 17.10 25.43
C HIS A 225 7.53 17.74 24.91
N GLY A 226 6.40 17.59 25.61
CA GLY A 226 5.08 18.00 25.14
C GLY A 226 4.92 19.50 24.90
N THR A 227 5.60 20.37 25.66
CA THR A 227 5.53 21.81 25.41
C THR A 227 6.30 22.20 24.14
N ASN A 228 7.54 21.71 24.00
CA ASN A 228 8.46 22.17 22.96
C ASN A 228 8.13 21.58 21.58
N ILE A 229 7.76 20.30 21.52
CA ILE A 229 7.49 19.60 20.25
C ILE A 229 6.00 19.74 19.89
N LEU A 230 5.12 19.34 20.82
CA LEU A 230 3.68 19.26 20.57
C LEU A 230 2.91 20.57 20.80
N GLY A 231 3.52 21.58 21.43
CA GLY A 231 2.85 22.84 21.78
C GLY A 231 1.78 22.68 22.86
N LEU A 232 1.87 21.68 23.73
CA LEU A 232 0.88 21.44 24.78
C LEU A 232 0.87 22.57 25.81
N LYS A 233 -0.33 23.07 26.13
CA LYS A 233 -0.56 24.06 27.19
C LYS A 233 -0.47 23.44 28.58
N GLU A 234 -0.16 24.25 29.59
CA GLU A 234 -0.02 23.82 30.98
C GLU A 234 -1.27 23.12 31.53
N SER A 235 -2.47 23.56 31.12
CA SER A 235 -3.73 22.92 31.51
C SER A 235 -3.85 21.46 31.05
N VAL A 236 -3.25 21.12 29.89
CA VAL A 236 -3.23 19.75 29.36
C VAL A 236 -2.16 18.94 30.08
N LEU A 237 -1.00 19.53 30.36
CA LEU A 237 0.06 18.89 31.15
C LEU A 237 -0.41 18.53 32.56
N GLU A 238 -1.23 19.39 33.19
CA GLU A 238 -1.87 19.09 34.48
C GLU A 238 -2.80 17.86 34.43
N LEU A 239 -3.55 17.68 33.33
CA LEU A 239 -4.36 16.46 33.14
C LEU A 239 -3.47 15.23 32.99
N ILE A 240 -2.36 15.34 32.27
CA ILE A 240 -1.38 14.25 32.10
C ILE A 240 -0.73 13.88 33.44
N ARG A 241 -0.33 14.87 34.26
CA ARG A 241 0.20 14.65 35.63
C ARG A 241 -0.79 13.89 36.50
N LYS A 242 -2.10 14.19 36.37
CA LYS A 242 -3.18 13.57 37.15
C LYS A 242 -3.81 12.35 36.48
N SER A 243 -3.16 11.77 35.47
CA SER A 243 -3.73 10.65 34.68
C SER A 243 -4.00 9.38 35.50
N ASP A 244 -3.42 9.18 36.69
CA ASP A 244 -3.81 8.02 37.52
C ASP A 244 -5.23 8.15 38.10
N SER A 245 -5.72 9.38 38.29
CA SER A 245 -7.03 9.66 38.90
C SER A 245 -7.99 10.46 37.99
N ASN A 246 -7.58 10.81 36.77
CA ASN A 246 -8.34 11.64 35.84
C ASN A 246 -8.59 10.90 34.51
N GLU A 247 -9.85 10.61 34.20
CA GLU A 247 -10.26 9.88 32.99
C GLU A 247 -9.82 10.55 31.67
N LEU A 248 -9.72 11.90 31.63
CA LEU A 248 -9.22 12.63 30.45
C LEU A 248 -7.71 12.49 30.31
N GLY A 249 -6.98 12.62 31.42
CA GLY A 249 -5.53 12.36 31.45
C GLY A 249 -5.20 10.95 30.96
N GLN A 250 -5.98 9.95 31.37
CA GLN A 250 -5.86 8.57 30.86
C GLN A 250 -6.13 8.50 29.36
N SER A 251 -7.16 9.20 28.90
CA SER A 251 -7.51 9.25 27.48
C SER A 251 -6.39 9.83 26.61
N ILE A 252 -5.69 10.86 27.09
CA ILE A 252 -4.53 11.41 26.37
C ILE A 252 -3.46 10.33 26.21
N ILE A 253 -3.07 9.68 27.30
CA ILE A 253 -2.04 8.63 27.29
C ILE A 253 -2.44 7.48 26.35
N GLU A 254 -3.71 7.08 26.36
CA GLU A 254 -4.23 6.02 25.48
C GLU A 254 -4.20 6.42 24.00
N ILE A 255 -4.54 7.67 23.66
CA ILE A 255 -4.40 8.18 22.29
C ILE A 255 -2.93 8.14 21.87
N ILE A 256 -2.01 8.61 22.71
CA ILE A 256 -0.57 8.60 22.39
C ILE A 256 -0.05 7.17 22.19
N ILE A 257 -0.41 6.23 23.07
CA ILE A 257 -0.03 4.81 22.93
C ILE A 257 -0.61 4.24 21.64
N ARG A 258 -1.85 4.57 21.29
CA ARG A 258 -2.48 4.12 20.06
C ARG A 258 -1.76 4.66 18.83
N GLU A 259 -1.45 5.96 18.80
CA GLU A 259 -0.75 6.57 17.67
C GLU A 259 0.70 6.06 17.57
N TYR A 260 1.37 5.80 18.70
CA TYR A 260 2.67 5.12 18.72
C TYR A 260 2.59 3.71 18.13
N ARG A 261 1.55 2.93 18.43
CA ARG A 261 1.36 1.59 17.82
C ARG A 261 1.11 1.63 16.32
N LYS A 262 0.65 2.75 15.79
CA LYS A 262 0.47 2.99 14.35
C LYS A 262 1.74 3.54 13.69
N TRP A 263 2.69 4.06 14.47
CA TRP A 263 3.88 4.68 13.96
C TRP A 263 4.77 3.65 13.28
N THR A 264 5.00 3.82 11.98
CA THR A 264 5.83 2.94 11.17
C THR A 264 7.33 3.23 11.32
N GLY A 265 7.69 4.22 12.13
CA GLY A 265 9.07 4.72 12.26
C GLY A 265 9.37 5.95 11.41
N GLU A 266 8.53 6.30 10.43
CA GLU A 266 8.74 7.49 9.59
C GLU A 266 8.56 8.78 10.38
N THR A 267 9.44 9.74 10.13
CA THR A 267 9.36 11.09 10.69
C THR A 267 9.43 12.10 9.55
N HIS A 268 8.55 13.09 9.58
CA HIS A 268 8.43 14.10 8.54
C HIS A 268 8.09 15.42 9.20
N ASP A 269 8.80 16.49 8.84
CA ASP A 269 8.40 17.83 9.24
C ASP A 269 7.70 18.48 8.05
N GLY A 270 6.39 18.70 8.21
CA GLY A 270 5.58 19.41 7.23
C GLY A 270 5.54 20.90 7.54
N GLU A 271 6.00 21.74 6.60
CA GLU A 271 5.59 23.14 6.55
C GLU A 271 4.40 23.26 5.58
N GLU A 272 3.21 23.45 6.13
CA GLU A 272 1.98 23.58 5.35
C GLU A 272 1.86 24.99 4.73
N GLY A 273 2.45 25.16 3.56
CA GLY A 273 2.34 26.38 2.74
C GLY A 273 1.75 26.11 1.35
N GLY A 274 0.42 26.18 1.21
CA GLY A 274 -0.27 26.17 -0.09
C GLY A 274 -0.41 24.79 -0.77
N THR A 275 -0.71 24.79 -2.08
CA THR A 275 -1.05 23.62 -2.93
C THR A 275 0.06 22.58 -3.09
N THR A 276 1.28 22.85 -2.62
CA THR A 276 2.40 21.90 -2.64
C THR A 276 2.81 21.57 -1.20
N GLN A 277 2.63 20.31 -0.79
CA GLN A 277 3.15 19.81 0.48
C GLN A 277 4.68 19.91 0.48
N ARG A 278 5.23 20.78 1.35
CA ARG A 278 6.67 20.89 1.59
C ARG A 278 7.02 19.99 2.76
N ILE A 279 7.49 18.78 2.45
CA ILE A 279 7.88 17.78 3.44
C ILE A 279 9.40 17.71 3.46
N SER A 280 9.99 18.16 4.57
CA SER A 280 11.41 17.86 4.81
C SER A 280 11.51 16.40 5.29
N ARG A 281 12.49 15.68 4.74
CA ARG A 281 12.69 14.26 5.07
C ARG A 281 13.51 14.15 6.34
N ASN A 282 12.98 13.47 7.35
CA ASN A 282 13.72 13.11 8.56
C ASN A 282 13.93 11.57 8.59
N TYR A 283 14.44 11.03 9.69
CA TYR A 283 14.83 9.62 9.78
C TYR A 283 13.63 8.66 9.86
N THR A 284 13.70 7.56 9.12
CA THR A 284 12.91 6.36 9.38
C THR A 284 13.61 5.54 10.46
N VAL A 285 12.95 5.35 11.59
CA VAL A 285 13.45 4.50 12.69
C VAL A 285 13.01 3.06 12.48
N ALA A 286 13.95 2.12 12.60
CA ALA A 286 13.65 0.69 12.59
C ALA A 286 14.23 0.01 13.85
N PRO A 287 13.54 -0.96 14.46
CA PRO A 287 14.12 -1.80 15.50
C PRO A 287 15.23 -2.71 14.95
N LEU A 288 16.28 -2.92 15.74
CA LEU A 288 17.18 -4.06 15.61
C LEU A 288 16.74 -5.16 16.58
N PHE A 289 16.54 -6.35 16.04
CA PHE A 289 16.25 -7.57 16.79
C PHE A 289 17.52 -8.40 16.88
N LEU A 290 17.87 -8.82 18.09
CA LEU A 290 18.91 -9.81 18.27
C LEU A 290 18.40 -11.17 17.76
N GLN A 291 19.25 -11.89 17.04
CA GLN A 291 19.01 -13.28 16.70
C GLN A 291 20.26 -14.11 16.97
N PHE A 292 20.10 -15.42 17.06
CA PHE A 292 21.23 -16.35 17.12
C PHE A 292 20.91 -17.68 16.45
N SER A 293 21.96 -18.39 16.08
CA SER A 293 21.91 -19.80 15.69
C SER A 293 22.68 -20.64 16.70
N VAL A 294 22.19 -21.85 16.97
CA VAL A 294 22.88 -22.83 17.82
C VAL A 294 23.38 -23.94 16.92
N ASN A 295 24.67 -24.27 17.04
CA ASN A 295 25.23 -25.46 16.42
C ASN A 295 25.26 -26.57 17.47
N ASP A 296 24.25 -27.44 17.43
CA ASP A 296 24.08 -28.52 18.42
C ASP A 296 25.24 -29.52 18.45
N ASN A 297 26.02 -29.65 17.36
CA ASN A 297 27.17 -30.55 17.31
C ASN A 297 28.37 -30.01 18.10
N ASP A 298 28.54 -28.68 18.12
CA ASP A 298 29.73 -28.02 18.67
C ASP A 298 29.43 -27.28 19.98
N GLY A 299 28.17 -27.23 20.44
CA GLY A 299 27.76 -26.53 21.66
C GLY A 299 27.95 -25.00 21.58
N PHE A 300 28.04 -24.46 20.36
CA PHE A 300 28.38 -23.06 20.11
C PHE A 300 27.16 -22.23 19.70
N ILE A 301 27.03 -21.04 20.27
CA ILE A 301 26.00 -20.04 19.94
C ILE A 301 26.62 -18.84 19.23
N SER A 302 26.02 -18.43 18.11
CA SER A 302 26.49 -17.28 17.32
C SER A 302 25.39 -16.23 17.23
N PHE A 303 25.68 -15.00 17.70
CA PHE A 303 24.76 -13.87 17.65
C PHE A 303 24.89 -13.07 16.35
N SER A 304 23.77 -12.51 15.91
CA SER A 304 23.69 -11.55 14.81
C SER A 304 22.41 -10.72 14.96
N PHE A 305 22.13 -9.83 14.01
CA PHE A 305 20.99 -8.93 14.09
C PHE A 305 20.13 -9.01 12.83
N ARG A 306 18.86 -8.63 12.96
CA ARG A 306 17.99 -8.30 11.83
C ARG A 306 17.22 -7.03 12.17
N THR A 307 16.87 -6.26 11.16
CA THR A 307 15.92 -5.16 11.32
C THR A 307 14.57 -5.52 10.70
N TYR A 308 13.52 -4.89 11.21
CA TYR A 308 12.17 -5.00 10.68
C TYR A 308 11.61 -3.60 10.44
N SER A 309 10.92 -3.42 9.31
CA SER A 309 10.17 -2.20 9.04
C SER A 309 8.88 -2.54 8.32
N SER A 310 7.80 -1.83 8.64
CA SER A 310 6.58 -1.85 7.84
C SER A 310 6.64 -0.91 6.65
N ASN A 311 7.67 -0.06 6.56
CA ASN A 311 7.96 0.72 5.36
C ASN A 311 8.83 -0.11 4.42
N ASP A 312 8.72 0.17 3.13
CA ASP A 312 9.63 -0.42 2.16
C ASP A 312 11.08 -0.01 2.41
N TYR A 313 11.99 -0.91 2.07
CA TYR A 313 13.41 -0.69 2.22
C TYR A 313 13.96 0.03 0.98
N PRO A 314 14.78 1.09 1.13
CA PRO A 314 15.59 1.62 0.04
C PRO A 314 16.33 0.51 -0.70
N GLU A 315 16.29 0.56 -2.04
CA GLU A 315 17.02 -0.40 -2.90
C GLU A 315 18.51 -0.47 -2.55
N ASP A 316 19.07 0.65 -2.12
CA ASP A 316 20.47 0.81 -1.74
C ASP A 316 20.65 1.06 -0.24
N LEU A 317 19.69 0.65 0.61
CA LEU A 317 19.84 0.78 2.06
C LEU A 317 21.11 0.06 2.52
N CYS A 318 21.94 0.76 3.28
CA CYS A 318 23.21 0.25 3.75
C CYS A 318 23.38 0.48 5.26
N PHE A 319 23.80 -0.56 5.97
CA PHE A 319 24.27 -0.45 7.36
C PHE A 319 25.67 -1.03 7.49
N GLY A 320 26.67 -0.14 7.60
CA GLY A 320 28.08 -0.52 7.61
C GLY A 320 28.50 -1.09 6.26
N THR A 321 28.92 -2.36 6.22
CA THR A 321 29.27 -3.08 4.98
C THR A 321 28.10 -3.91 4.43
N ASN A 322 26.95 -3.93 5.13
CA ASN A 322 25.78 -4.69 4.72
C ASN A 322 24.93 -3.83 3.78
N GLU A 323 24.84 -4.23 2.52
CA GLU A 323 24.01 -3.58 1.49
C GLU A 323 22.85 -4.48 1.07
N ASN A 324 21.83 -3.90 0.42
CA ASN A 324 20.70 -4.64 -0.13
C ASN A 324 20.08 -5.59 0.91
N ILE A 325 19.78 -5.00 2.05
CA ILE A 325 19.48 -5.77 3.25
C ILE A 325 18.06 -6.31 3.26
N TYR A 326 17.17 -5.98 2.32
CA TYR A 326 15.79 -6.48 2.37
C TYR A 326 15.71 -7.97 1.99
N GLU A 327 15.06 -8.79 2.83
CA GLU A 327 14.84 -10.22 2.57
C GLU A 327 13.39 -10.51 2.20
N THR A 328 12.44 -10.28 3.12
CA THR A 328 11.01 -10.59 2.90
C THR A 328 10.14 -10.06 4.04
N ASN A 329 8.86 -9.76 3.79
CA ASN A 329 7.85 -9.45 4.81
C ASN A 329 8.31 -8.40 5.84
N GLY A 330 8.95 -7.33 5.38
CA GLY A 330 9.51 -6.26 6.23
C GLY A 330 10.82 -6.61 6.96
N TRP A 331 11.31 -7.85 6.91
CA TRP A 331 12.55 -8.28 7.55
C TRP A 331 13.77 -8.10 6.67
N SER A 332 14.87 -7.68 7.28
CA SER A 332 16.18 -7.68 6.64
C SER A 332 16.83 -9.06 6.62
N LYS A 333 17.80 -9.24 5.71
CA LYS A 333 18.86 -10.25 5.75
C LYS A 333 19.60 -10.17 7.09
N THR A 334 20.29 -11.25 7.44
CA THR A 334 21.14 -11.30 8.64
C THR A 334 22.23 -10.22 8.56
N LEU A 335 22.32 -9.39 9.60
CA LEU A 335 23.32 -8.34 9.78
C LEU A 335 24.36 -8.84 10.80
N HIS A 336 25.61 -8.94 10.36
CA HIS A 336 26.71 -9.41 11.21
C HIS A 336 27.37 -8.23 11.93
N PHE A 337 27.03 -8.07 13.20
CA PHE A 337 27.63 -7.11 14.12
C PHE A 337 27.88 -7.78 15.47
N ASP A 338 28.91 -7.33 16.20
CA ASP A 338 29.20 -7.81 17.54
C ASP A 338 28.11 -7.38 18.52
N PHE A 339 27.83 -8.24 19.51
CA PHE A 339 26.87 -7.93 20.57
C PHE A 339 27.38 -6.75 21.42
N LYS A 340 26.50 -5.77 21.62
CA LYS A 340 26.66 -4.63 22.55
C LYS A 340 25.33 -4.39 23.24
N GLU A 341 25.34 -3.83 24.44
CA GLU A 341 24.13 -3.57 25.23
C GLU A 341 23.13 -2.68 24.47
N SER A 342 23.65 -1.67 23.76
CA SER A 342 22.87 -0.81 22.87
C SER A 342 23.77 -0.20 21.79
N PHE A 343 23.20 0.07 20.61
CA PHE A 343 23.85 0.80 19.53
C PHE A 343 22.85 1.23 18.45
N GLU A 344 23.30 2.10 17.55
CA GLU A 344 22.54 2.52 16.37
C GLU A 344 23.34 2.24 15.10
N LEU A 345 22.65 1.88 14.03
CA LEU A 345 23.17 1.82 12.66
C LEU A 345 22.47 2.90 11.83
N LYS A 346 23.24 3.69 11.07
CA LYS A 346 22.69 4.82 10.30
C LYS A 346 23.03 4.71 8.82
N ASP A 347 22.05 5.06 8.00
CA ASP A 347 22.21 5.42 6.60
C ASP A 347 21.78 6.88 6.48
N ASP A 348 22.73 7.81 6.55
CA ASP A 348 22.45 9.25 6.53
C ASP A 348 21.94 9.72 5.16
N PHE A 349 22.25 8.98 4.10
CA PHE A 349 21.82 9.26 2.74
C PHE A 349 20.34 8.92 2.57
N ASN A 350 19.94 7.70 2.94
CA ASN A 350 18.54 7.30 2.93
C ASN A 350 17.76 7.81 4.15
N LYS A 351 18.39 8.44 5.14
CA LYS A 351 17.77 8.84 6.42
C LYS A 351 17.11 7.65 7.11
N TRP A 352 17.85 6.57 7.30
CA TRP A 352 17.40 5.42 8.09
C TRP A 352 18.27 5.25 9.32
N VAL A 353 17.65 4.91 10.45
CA VAL A 353 18.34 4.55 11.68
C VAL A 353 17.76 3.28 12.26
N ALA A 354 18.59 2.25 12.41
CA ALA A 354 18.22 1.02 13.09
C ALA A 354 18.74 1.05 14.53
N ARG A 355 17.86 0.90 15.52
CA ARG A 355 18.17 1.07 16.95
C ARG A 355 18.09 -0.24 17.71
N PHE A 356 19.15 -0.58 18.46
CA PHE A 356 19.17 -1.68 19.40
C PHE A 356 19.11 -1.15 20.85
N PRO A 357 18.01 -1.37 21.59
CA PRO A 357 17.84 -0.83 22.95
C PRO A 357 18.55 -1.67 24.00
N ASP A 358 18.97 -1.05 25.11
CA ASP A 358 19.48 -1.76 26.28
C ASP A 358 18.34 -2.45 27.05
N ARG A 359 18.50 -3.76 27.32
CA ARG A 359 17.52 -4.61 28.02
C ARG A 359 18.18 -5.61 28.93
N ASP A 360 17.62 -5.76 30.12
CA ASP A 360 18.03 -6.76 31.11
C ASP A 360 17.58 -8.18 30.76
N VAL A 361 16.46 -8.33 30.05
CA VAL A 361 15.86 -9.61 29.65
C VAL A 361 15.39 -9.53 28.21
N ARG A 362 15.68 -10.56 27.42
CA ARG A 362 15.24 -10.74 26.03
C ARG A 362 14.62 -12.12 25.86
N LEU A 363 13.55 -12.20 25.08
CA LEU A 363 12.86 -13.44 24.73
C LEU A 363 13.10 -13.75 23.25
N PHE A 364 13.21 -15.02 22.90
CA PHE A 364 13.43 -15.46 21.52
C PHE A 364 12.48 -16.59 21.15
N LEU A 365 12.01 -16.57 19.90
CA LEU A 365 11.21 -17.63 19.30
C LEU A 365 11.84 -18.08 17.98
N SER A 366 11.40 -19.23 17.45
CA SER A 366 11.91 -19.70 16.16
C SER A 366 11.60 -18.69 15.05
N ALA A 367 12.63 -18.25 14.32
CA ALA A 367 12.44 -17.26 13.25
C ALA A 367 11.53 -17.80 12.13
N GLY A 368 11.32 -19.12 12.05
CA GLY A 368 10.31 -19.77 11.21
C GLY A 368 8.89 -19.20 11.36
N THR A 369 8.54 -18.70 12.55
CA THR A 369 7.25 -18.04 12.81
C THR A 369 7.03 -16.80 11.92
N TYR A 370 8.11 -16.11 11.56
CA TYR A 370 8.11 -14.95 10.66
C TYR A 370 8.42 -15.31 9.21
N GLN A 371 8.34 -16.60 8.85
CA GLN A 371 8.78 -17.13 7.56
C GLN A 371 10.29 -16.90 7.30
N LEU A 372 11.07 -16.71 8.37
CA LEU A 372 12.53 -16.68 8.38
C LEU A 372 13.10 -18.06 8.76
N SER A 373 14.42 -18.21 8.84
CA SER A 373 15.05 -19.54 8.75
C SER A 373 14.85 -20.25 10.07
N THR A 374 14.40 -21.51 10.03
CA THR A 374 14.18 -22.29 11.25
C THR A 374 15.49 -22.59 11.98
N GLY A 375 16.65 -22.36 11.36
CA GLY A 375 17.96 -22.42 11.99
C GLY A 375 18.31 -21.23 12.89
N TYR A 376 17.47 -20.19 12.94
CA TYR A 376 17.66 -19.02 13.80
C TYR A 376 16.54 -18.88 14.83
N TRP A 377 16.93 -18.33 15.98
CA TRP A 377 16.05 -17.83 17.03
C TRP A 377 16.14 -16.31 17.04
N ILE A 378 15.00 -15.62 17.03
CA ILE A 378 14.93 -14.16 16.91
C ILE A 378 14.13 -13.56 18.05
N GLU A 379 14.55 -12.37 18.49
CA GLU A 379 13.95 -11.64 19.60
C GLU A 379 12.45 -11.35 19.38
N THR A 380 11.66 -11.45 20.44
CA THR A 380 10.21 -11.18 20.48
C THR A 380 9.83 -10.41 21.75
N GLU A 381 8.72 -9.67 21.68
CA GLU A 381 8.16 -8.86 22.76
C GLU A 381 7.06 -9.58 23.56
N SER A 382 6.75 -10.83 23.22
CA SER A 382 5.65 -11.58 23.84
C SER A 382 6.05 -12.97 24.28
N LEU A 383 5.62 -13.33 25.50
CA LEU A 383 5.77 -14.67 26.05
C LEU A 383 4.71 -15.60 25.43
N SER A 384 5.16 -16.67 24.76
CA SER A 384 4.28 -17.71 24.24
C SER A 384 3.93 -18.73 25.31
N LYS A 385 2.66 -19.17 25.33
CA LYS A 385 2.18 -20.27 26.16
C LYS A 385 2.49 -21.65 25.60
N THR A 386 2.77 -21.74 24.30
CA THR A 386 2.76 -23.01 23.57
C THR A 386 4.04 -23.30 22.82
N ASP A 387 4.77 -22.25 22.45
CA ASP A 387 5.94 -22.37 21.60
C ASP A 387 7.22 -22.50 22.47
N PRO A 388 8.20 -23.31 22.06
CA PRO A 388 9.51 -23.29 22.67
C PRO A 388 10.14 -21.90 22.52
N MET A 389 10.80 -21.43 23.57
CA MET A 389 11.47 -20.12 23.58
C MET A 389 12.82 -20.19 24.26
N TYR A 390 13.68 -19.24 23.93
CA TYR A 390 14.86 -18.93 24.74
C TYR A 390 14.67 -17.60 25.47
N LEU A 391 15.31 -17.48 26.62
CA LEU A 391 15.36 -16.28 27.43
C LEU A 391 16.81 -15.97 27.76
N LEU A 392 17.30 -14.83 27.30
CA LEU A 392 18.62 -14.30 27.63
C LEU A 392 18.45 -13.22 28.70
N CYS A 393 19.14 -13.31 29.83
CA CYS A 393 19.10 -12.27 30.85
C CYS A 393 20.47 -11.92 31.39
N ARG A 394 20.64 -10.67 31.83
CA ARG A 394 21.82 -10.25 32.59
C ARG A 394 21.90 -11.06 33.88
N ASN A 395 23.12 -11.37 34.32
CA ASN A 395 23.35 -12.17 35.52
C ASN A 395 22.72 -11.57 36.79
N GLY A 396 22.52 -10.25 36.85
CA GLY A 396 21.78 -9.59 37.94
C GLY A 396 20.29 -9.95 38.05
N LYS A 397 19.68 -10.55 37.02
CA LYS A 397 18.30 -11.08 37.04
C LYS A 397 18.23 -12.60 37.13
N ARG A 398 19.38 -13.29 37.07
CA ARG A 398 19.47 -14.76 36.99
C ARG A 398 18.68 -15.47 38.08
N ASP A 399 18.90 -15.11 39.35
CA ASP A 399 18.25 -15.77 40.49
C ASP A 399 16.73 -15.57 40.48
N SER A 400 16.27 -14.39 40.06
CA SER A 400 14.84 -14.09 39.89
C SER A 400 14.20 -14.99 38.82
N ILE A 401 14.91 -15.23 37.70
CA ILE A 401 14.45 -16.11 36.63
C ILE A 401 14.47 -17.59 37.07
N ILE A 402 15.48 -18.02 37.83
CA ILE A 402 15.55 -19.37 38.40
C ILE A 402 14.39 -19.61 39.38
N GLU A 403 14.08 -18.65 40.24
CA GLU A 403 12.95 -18.76 41.16
C GLU A 403 11.62 -18.86 40.40
N TRP A 404 11.44 -18.05 39.36
CA TRP A 404 10.28 -18.17 38.47
C TRP A 404 10.22 -19.52 37.75
N GLY A 405 11.38 -20.05 37.34
CA GLY A 405 11.53 -21.37 36.71
C GLY A 405 10.99 -22.53 37.56
N LYS A 406 10.97 -22.41 38.89
CA LYS A 406 10.37 -23.42 39.78
C LYS A 406 8.87 -23.61 39.58
N THR A 407 8.20 -22.67 38.92
CA THR A 407 6.77 -22.77 38.58
C THR A 407 6.50 -23.69 37.38
N PHE A 408 7.52 -24.01 36.58
CA PHE A 408 7.37 -24.82 35.38
C PHE A 408 7.30 -26.32 35.70
N SER A 409 6.63 -27.08 34.84
CA SER A 409 6.66 -28.54 34.90
C SER A 409 8.07 -29.09 34.59
N SER A 410 8.37 -30.29 35.08
CA SER A 410 9.67 -30.93 34.88
C SER A 410 10.04 -30.99 33.38
N GLY A 411 11.26 -30.53 33.05
CA GLY A 411 11.80 -30.54 31.69
C GLY A 411 11.48 -29.31 30.83
N ASN A 412 10.54 -28.46 31.25
CA ASN A 412 10.09 -27.27 30.52
C ASN A 412 10.88 -25.98 30.84
N PHE A 413 11.82 -26.05 31.77
CA PHE A 413 12.73 -24.96 32.11
C PHE A 413 14.13 -25.54 32.25
N ARG A 414 15.09 -25.03 31.48
CA ARG A 414 16.49 -25.48 31.48
C ARG A 414 17.43 -24.30 31.37
N ILE A 415 18.57 -24.38 32.07
CA ILE A 415 19.68 -23.46 31.91
C ILE A 415 20.56 -24.04 30.81
N GLU A 416 20.94 -23.21 29.85
CA GLU A 416 21.77 -23.61 28.71
C GLU A 416 23.16 -23.02 28.91
N ASP A 417 24.18 -23.87 28.82
CA ASP A 417 25.59 -23.49 28.95
C ASP A 417 26.25 -23.75 27.59
N LEU A 418 26.37 -22.69 26.80
CA LEU A 418 26.85 -22.73 25.42
C LEU A 418 28.03 -21.78 25.27
N ASP A 419 29.03 -22.20 24.49
CA ASP A 419 30.17 -21.35 24.16
C ASP A 419 29.75 -20.24 23.19
N GLY A 420 30.20 -19.00 23.43
CA GLY A 420 29.83 -17.83 22.63
C GLY A 420 28.71 -16.96 23.22
N LEU A 421 28.24 -17.24 24.43
CA LEU A 421 27.34 -16.35 25.17
C LEU A 421 28.02 -15.00 25.47
N PRO A 422 27.28 -13.87 25.42
CA PRO A 422 27.83 -12.58 25.79
C PRO A 422 28.21 -12.54 27.27
N ASP A 423 29.33 -11.89 27.59
CA ASP A 423 29.83 -11.76 28.95
C ASP A 423 28.77 -11.16 29.89
N GLY A 424 28.56 -11.78 31.04
CA GLY A 424 27.60 -11.30 32.03
C GLY A 424 26.15 -11.67 31.76
N TYR A 425 25.87 -12.56 30.81
CA TYR A 425 24.53 -13.07 30.51
C TYR A 425 24.38 -14.56 30.82
N SER A 426 23.13 -14.97 31.06
CA SER A 426 22.70 -16.36 31.23
C SER A 426 21.58 -16.67 30.23
N LEU A 427 21.62 -17.86 29.63
CA LEU A 427 20.61 -18.34 28.68
C LEU A 427 19.75 -19.44 29.31
N PHE A 428 18.44 -19.35 29.06
CA PHE A 428 17.46 -20.33 29.52
C PHE A 428 16.61 -20.79 28.34
N LYS A 429 16.25 -22.07 28.33
CA LYS A 429 15.24 -22.62 27.43
C LYS A 429 13.95 -22.85 28.20
N ILE A 430 12.85 -22.31 27.70
CA ILE A 430 11.55 -22.36 28.35
C ILE A 430 10.48 -22.90 27.40
N LEU A 431 9.48 -23.59 27.96
CA LEU A 431 8.31 -24.11 27.26
C LEU A 431 7.11 -24.09 28.20
N ASN A 432 5.91 -23.81 27.69
CA ASN A 432 4.66 -23.89 28.46
C ASN A 432 4.67 -23.17 29.83
N PRO A 433 4.96 -21.85 29.88
CA PRO A 433 4.90 -21.08 31.12
C PRO A 433 3.48 -21.08 31.71
N VAL A 434 3.38 -21.29 33.03
CA VAL A 434 2.09 -21.38 33.75
C VAL A 434 1.71 -20.11 34.51
N LYS A 435 2.68 -19.24 34.81
CA LYS A 435 2.49 -17.99 35.57
C LYS A 435 3.36 -16.89 35.00
N SER A 436 2.87 -15.66 35.05
CA SER A 436 3.67 -14.46 34.77
C SER A 436 4.83 -14.33 35.75
N HIS A 437 5.94 -13.73 35.30
CA HIS A 437 6.97 -13.28 36.23
C HIS A 437 6.43 -12.10 37.07
N PRO A 438 6.67 -12.04 38.39
CA PRO A 438 6.06 -11.04 39.27
C PRO A 438 6.48 -9.59 38.99
N SER A 439 7.68 -9.37 38.44
CA SER A 439 8.27 -8.03 38.32
C SER A 439 8.83 -7.67 36.94
N ILE A 440 8.75 -8.56 35.95
CA ILE A 440 9.34 -8.36 34.62
C ILE A 440 8.20 -8.31 33.60
N PRO A 441 7.80 -7.13 33.11
CA PRO A 441 6.63 -6.99 32.24
C PRO A 441 6.68 -7.81 30.95
N LEU A 442 7.87 -7.98 30.35
CA LEU A 442 8.08 -8.81 29.15
C LEU A 442 7.65 -10.27 29.36
N LEU A 443 7.71 -10.76 30.60
CA LEU A 443 7.36 -12.13 30.99
C LEU A 443 5.93 -12.22 31.55
N THR A 444 5.03 -11.35 31.08
CA THR A 444 3.61 -11.39 31.44
C THR A 444 2.89 -12.42 30.58
N LEU A 445 2.23 -13.37 31.23
CA LEU A 445 1.37 -14.35 30.59
C LEU A 445 -0.01 -13.73 30.33
N TYR A 446 -0.33 -13.47 29.07
CA TYR A 446 -1.67 -13.01 28.69
C TYR A 446 -2.63 -14.20 28.61
N THR A 447 -3.79 -14.08 29.27
CA THR A 447 -4.80 -15.16 29.33
C THR A 447 -5.94 -14.97 28.35
N GLN A 448 -6.18 -13.74 27.89
CA GLN A 448 -7.25 -13.44 26.96
C GLN A 448 -6.90 -13.96 25.56
N LYS A 449 -7.72 -14.89 25.06
CA LYS A 449 -7.58 -15.44 23.71
C LYS A 449 -8.02 -14.41 22.65
N ARG A 450 -7.44 -14.49 21.46
CA ARG A 450 -7.80 -13.68 20.30
C ARG A 450 -7.74 -14.53 19.03
N ILE A 451 -8.65 -14.27 18.09
CA ILE A 451 -8.67 -14.94 16.78
C ILE A 451 -8.00 -14.03 15.76
N GLU A 452 -7.05 -14.59 15.01
CA GLU A 452 -6.35 -13.93 13.90
C GLU A 452 -6.31 -14.87 12.69
N LEU A 453 -6.51 -14.33 11.48
CA LEU A 453 -6.28 -15.07 10.24
C LEU A 453 -4.91 -14.67 9.68
N THR A 454 -4.05 -15.65 9.43
CA THR A 454 -2.66 -15.44 9.00
C THR A 454 -2.34 -16.24 7.74
N GLY A 455 -1.33 -15.82 6.98
CA GLY A 455 -0.81 -16.60 5.84
C GLY A 455 -1.63 -16.60 4.54
N GLY A 456 -2.79 -15.90 4.52
CA GLY A 456 -3.59 -15.64 3.31
C GLY A 456 -3.47 -14.20 2.82
N LEU A 457 -3.74 -13.97 1.53
CA LEU A 457 -3.70 -12.64 0.92
C LEU A 457 -5.05 -11.94 1.03
N LYS A 458 -5.03 -10.75 1.62
CA LYS A 458 -6.21 -9.90 1.81
C LYS A 458 -6.57 -9.16 0.52
N VAL A 459 -7.85 -9.21 0.17
CA VAL A 459 -8.46 -8.36 -0.88
C VAL A 459 -8.97 -7.07 -0.23
N ASN A 460 -9.66 -7.22 0.91
CA ASN A 460 -10.10 -6.17 1.83
C ASN A 460 -9.70 -6.55 3.27
N PHE A 461 -10.04 -5.76 4.29
CA PHE A 461 -9.53 -5.94 5.66
C PHE A 461 -9.77 -7.35 6.23
N ARG A 462 -10.95 -7.93 5.98
CA ARG A 462 -11.36 -9.28 6.43
C ARG A 462 -11.81 -10.21 5.30
N THR A 463 -11.59 -9.80 4.04
CA THR A 463 -11.86 -10.62 2.86
C THR A 463 -10.54 -11.13 2.28
N PHE A 464 -10.43 -12.45 2.09
CA PHE A 464 -9.22 -13.09 1.57
C PHE A 464 -9.47 -13.73 0.22
N ILE A 465 -8.45 -13.79 -0.64
CA ILE A 465 -8.52 -14.55 -1.88
C ILE A 465 -8.40 -16.05 -1.62
N ASN A 466 -9.08 -16.86 -2.41
CA ASN A 466 -9.13 -18.32 -2.25
C ASN A 466 -7.96 -19.06 -2.90
N ASP A 467 -6.99 -18.36 -3.50
CA ASP A 467 -5.78 -18.98 -4.06
C ASP A 467 -4.98 -19.73 -2.99
N PHE A 468 -4.86 -19.12 -1.80
CA PHE A 468 -4.20 -19.67 -0.63
C PHE A 468 -5.01 -19.30 0.61
N LEU A 469 -5.69 -20.29 1.18
CA LEU A 469 -6.55 -20.07 2.35
C LEU A 469 -5.73 -19.64 3.57
N PRO A 470 -6.21 -18.65 4.34
CA PRO A 470 -5.57 -18.26 5.59
C PRO A 470 -5.71 -19.36 6.65
N GLU A 471 -4.74 -19.39 7.56
CA GLU A 471 -4.75 -20.20 8.78
C GLU A 471 -5.43 -19.42 9.90
N VAL A 472 -6.27 -20.10 10.67
CA VAL A 472 -6.87 -19.56 11.89
C VAL A 472 -5.89 -19.74 13.04
N GLN A 473 -5.39 -18.64 13.58
CA GLN A 473 -4.53 -18.61 14.76
C GLN A 473 -5.33 -18.16 15.98
N ILE A 474 -5.18 -18.88 17.10
CA ILE A 474 -5.71 -18.46 18.40
C ILE A 474 -4.53 -18.01 19.27
N SER A 475 -4.38 -16.70 19.42
CA SER A 475 -3.38 -16.09 20.30
C SER A 475 -3.70 -16.44 21.75
N ASN A 476 -2.68 -16.74 22.57
CA ASN A 476 -2.82 -17.22 23.96
C ASN A 476 -3.62 -18.53 24.13
N SER A 477 -3.67 -19.34 23.07
CA SER A 477 -4.22 -20.69 23.06
C SER A 477 -3.59 -21.58 24.14
N ASP A 478 -4.41 -22.47 24.70
CA ASP A 478 -4.01 -23.55 25.59
C ASP A 478 -3.71 -24.85 24.79
N GLY A 479 -3.93 -24.84 23.49
CA GLY A 479 -3.62 -25.89 22.53
C GLY A 479 -4.67 -27.00 22.43
N ASN A 480 -5.78 -26.92 23.16
CA ASN A 480 -6.84 -27.93 23.17
C ASN A 480 -8.19 -27.38 22.68
N GLU A 481 -8.20 -26.17 22.12
CA GLU A 481 -9.41 -25.52 21.64
C GLU A 481 -10.11 -26.31 20.53
N LYS A 482 -11.44 -26.37 20.63
CA LYS A 482 -12.32 -26.84 19.55
C LYS A 482 -12.80 -25.63 18.76
N VAL A 483 -12.10 -25.35 17.66
CA VAL A 483 -12.37 -24.21 16.79
C VAL A 483 -13.31 -24.63 15.66
N TYR A 484 -14.32 -23.81 15.37
CA TYR A 484 -15.26 -24.05 14.28
C TYR A 484 -15.55 -22.78 13.49
N LEU A 485 -15.88 -22.98 12.21
CA LEU A 485 -16.46 -21.99 11.32
C LEU A 485 -18.00 -22.09 11.38
N GLN A 486 -18.67 -20.93 11.35
CA GLN A 486 -20.12 -20.83 11.25
C GLN A 486 -20.49 -19.75 10.24
N TYR A 487 -21.26 -20.11 9.20
CA TYR A 487 -21.74 -19.11 8.23
C TYR A 487 -22.78 -18.18 8.85
N ARG A 488 -22.80 -16.94 8.40
CA ARG A 488 -23.77 -15.93 8.83
C ARG A 488 -25.19 -16.43 8.59
N ASN A 489 -26.06 -16.22 9.57
CA ASN A 489 -27.47 -16.66 9.57
C ASN A 489 -27.65 -18.19 9.53
N THR A 490 -26.63 -18.97 9.90
CA THR A 490 -26.72 -20.44 10.03
C THR A 490 -26.35 -20.88 11.44
N GLU A 491 -26.93 -21.99 11.90
CA GLU A 491 -26.54 -22.64 13.17
C GLU A 491 -25.52 -23.77 12.97
N GLU A 492 -25.21 -24.11 11.71
CA GLU A 492 -24.28 -25.18 11.37
C GLU A 492 -22.85 -24.86 11.85
N LYS A 493 -22.20 -25.85 12.46
CA LYS A 493 -20.82 -25.76 12.95
C LYS A 493 -19.91 -26.66 12.14
N ILE A 494 -18.92 -26.07 11.48
CA ILE A 494 -17.90 -26.79 10.72
C ILE A 494 -16.60 -26.75 11.52
N PHE A 495 -16.26 -27.86 12.18
CA PHE A 495 -15.06 -27.95 13.02
C PHE A 495 -13.78 -27.95 12.18
N LEU A 496 -12.81 -27.15 12.59
CA LEU A 496 -11.56 -26.95 11.85
C LEU A 496 -10.49 -27.99 12.23
N ALA A 497 -9.72 -28.42 11.24
CA ALA A 497 -8.59 -29.32 11.46
C ALA A 497 -7.41 -28.55 12.06
N LYS A 498 -6.80 -29.10 13.12
CA LYS A 498 -5.63 -28.52 13.76
C LYS A 498 -4.36 -28.74 12.92
N LYS A 499 -3.53 -27.71 12.78
CA LYS A 499 -2.25 -27.81 12.06
C LYS A 499 -1.24 -28.61 12.88
N GLN A 500 -0.63 -29.63 12.28
CA GLN A 500 0.29 -30.54 13.01
C GLN A 500 1.56 -29.82 13.50
N SER A 501 2.09 -28.88 12.72
CA SER A 501 3.36 -28.19 13.04
C SER A 501 3.21 -27.07 14.08
N TYR A 502 2.01 -26.58 14.35
CA TYR A 502 1.76 -25.44 15.25
C TYR A 502 0.48 -25.66 16.05
N ILE A 503 0.61 -25.83 17.37
CA ILE A 503 -0.51 -26.23 18.22
C ILE A 503 -1.55 -25.11 18.47
N SER A 504 -1.28 -23.88 18.04
CA SER A 504 -2.16 -22.72 18.13
C SER A 504 -2.81 -22.33 16.79
N ARG A 505 -2.76 -23.22 15.78
CA ARG A 505 -3.28 -22.95 14.44
C ARG A 505 -4.22 -24.04 13.92
N TRP A 506 -5.23 -23.61 13.16
CA TRP A 506 -6.25 -24.44 12.51
C TRP A 506 -6.39 -24.06 11.04
N LEU A 507 -6.80 -25.03 10.23
CA LEU A 507 -6.93 -24.91 8.78
C LEU A 507 -8.41 -24.72 8.40
N LEU A 508 -8.67 -23.77 7.49
CA LEU A 508 -9.97 -23.66 6.85
C LEU A 508 -10.18 -24.83 5.86
N PRO A 509 -11.41 -25.37 5.74
CA PRO A 509 -11.73 -26.37 4.73
C PRO A 509 -11.49 -25.85 3.30
N PRO A 510 -10.90 -26.65 2.38
CA PRO A 510 -10.70 -26.25 0.99
C PRO A 510 -11.98 -25.86 0.24
N ASP A 511 -13.12 -26.38 0.66
CA ASP A 511 -14.47 -26.17 0.12
C ASP A 511 -15.26 -25.08 0.86
N THR A 512 -14.59 -24.23 1.67
CA THR A 512 -15.21 -23.07 2.31
C THR A 512 -15.89 -22.18 1.27
N LEU A 513 -17.15 -21.82 1.52
CA LEU A 513 -17.98 -21.09 0.57
C LEU A 513 -17.43 -19.68 0.32
N LEU A 514 -17.48 -19.26 -0.94
CA LEU A 514 -17.02 -17.94 -1.39
C LEU A 514 -18.16 -16.92 -1.34
N ASN A 515 -17.79 -15.66 -1.09
CA ASN A 515 -18.67 -14.49 -1.00
C ASN A 515 -19.79 -14.65 0.03
N ILE A 516 -19.57 -15.45 1.07
CA ILE A 516 -20.47 -15.65 2.21
C ILE A 516 -19.69 -15.35 3.48
N ASP A 517 -20.28 -14.49 4.33
CA ASP A 517 -19.72 -14.15 5.63
C ASP A 517 -19.71 -15.37 6.55
N PHE A 518 -18.62 -15.57 7.27
CA PHE A 518 -18.51 -16.59 8.30
C PHE A 518 -17.78 -16.07 9.55
N TYR A 519 -18.13 -16.65 10.69
CA TYR A 519 -17.50 -16.40 11.97
C TYR A 519 -16.58 -17.56 12.34
N ILE A 520 -15.46 -17.23 12.98
CA ILE A 520 -14.62 -18.20 13.66
C ILE A 520 -14.95 -18.15 15.13
N LYS A 521 -15.21 -19.31 15.74
CA LYS A 521 -15.62 -19.41 17.15
C LYS A 521 -14.89 -20.57 17.82
N VAL A 522 -14.73 -20.44 19.15
CA VAL A 522 -14.23 -21.51 20.01
C VAL A 522 -15.40 -22.08 20.80
N GLU A 523 -15.54 -23.40 20.85
CA GLU A 523 -16.64 -24.05 21.57
C GLU A 523 -16.59 -23.71 23.07
N ASN A 524 -17.73 -23.27 23.62
CA ASN A 524 -17.93 -22.89 25.03
C ASN A 524 -17.10 -21.68 25.52
N GLU A 525 -16.50 -20.90 24.63
CA GLU A 525 -15.79 -19.67 24.99
C GLU A 525 -16.34 -18.48 24.16
N ASN A 526 -16.50 -17.32 24.80
CA ASN A 526 -16.83 -16.07 24.10
C ASN A 526 -15.81 -14.99 24.43
N PHE A 527 -15.18 -14.41 23.41
CA PHE A 527 -14.22 -13.32 23.55
C PHE A 527 -14.18 -12.45 22.29
N SER A 528 -13.52 -11.30 22.41
CA SER A 528 -13.38 -10.31 21.33
C SER A 528 -12.83 -10.95 20.05
N GLY A 529 -13.63 -10.93 18.98
CA GLY A 529 -13.33 -11.54 17.68
C GLY A 529 -14.34 -12.59 17.23
N ASN A 530 -15.12 -13.18 18.14
CA ASN A 530 -16.12 -14.21 17.84
C ASN A 530 -17.33 -13.70 17.01
N GLU A 531 -17.54 -12.38 17.00
CA GLU A 531 -18.70 -11.71 16.40
C GLU A 531 -18.35 -10.94 15.13
N ILE A 532 -17.08 -10.98 14.69
CA ILE A 532 -16.64 -10.26 13.49
C ILE A 532 -16.55 -11.23 12.33
N ALA A 533 -17.19 -10.88 11.21
CA ALA A 533 -17.28 -11.74 10.04
C ALA A 533 -16.01 -11.69 9.19
N TYR A 534 -15.61 -12.85 8.69
CA TYR A 534 -14.62 -13.04 7.64
C TYR A 534 -15.30 -13.45 6.34
N ASN A 535 -14.63 -13.26 5.22
CA ASN A 535 -15.14 -13.61 3.90
C ASN A 535 -14.02 -14.17 3.01
N LEU A 536 -14.33 -15.12 2.13
CA LEU A 536 -13.44 -15.59 1.08
C LEU A 536 -13.98 -15.17 -0.27
N THR A 537 -13.13 -14.78 -1.21
CA THR A 537 -13.54 -14.44 -2.57
C THR A 537 -12.59 -15.06 -3.59
N SER A 538 -12.93 -14.97 -4.87
CA SER A 538 -12.12 -15.48 -5.97
C SER A 538 -11.96 -14.43 -7.08
N SER A 539 -10.81 -14.47 -7.74
CA SER A 539 -10.59 -13.69 -8.96
C SER A 539 -11.38 -14.21 -10.16
N ASN A 540 -11.91 -15.43 -10.13
CA ASN A 540 -12.59 -16.02 -11.28
C ASN A 540 -13.86 -15.24 -11.66
N GLY A 541 -13.97 -14.87 -12.94
CA GLY A 541 -15.12 -14.14 -13.48
C GLY A 541 -15.11 -12.64 -13.17
N THR A 542 -13.97 -12.09 -12.76
CA THR A 542 -13.81 -10.65 -12.49
C THR A 542 -13.38 -9.89 -13.73
N ALA A 543 -12.65 -10.52 -14.65
CA ALA A 543 -12.12 -9.88 -15.85
C ALA A 543 -13.21 -9.23 -16.73
N ILE A 544 -14.38 -9.88 -16.85
CA ILE A 544 -15.52 -9.37 -17.64
C ILE A 544 -16.21 -8.15 -17.00
N ARG A 545 -15.91 -7.86 -15.72
CA ARG A 545 -16.50 -6.73 -14.98
C ARG A 545 -15.65 -5.46 -15.08
N ILE A 546 -14.45 -5.53 -15.68
CA ILE A 546 -13.59 -4.37 -15.87
C ILE A 546 -14.08 -3.58 -17.07
N ASP A 547 -14.50 -2.33 -16.84
CA ASP A 547 -15.08 -1.45 -17.86
C ASP A 547 -14.15 -0.31 -18.31
N GLY A 548 -13.03 -0.10 -17.60
CA GLY A 548 -12.06 0.95 -17.88
C GLY A 548 -12.53 2.37 -17.51
N MET A 549 -13.64 2.55 -16.80
CA MET A 549 -14.15 3.89 -16.42
C MET A 549 -13.19 4.68 -15.51
N GLN A 550 -12.36 3.96 -14.74
CA GLN A 550 -11.41 4.53 -13.79
C GLN A 550 -10.04 4.86 -14.42
N LEU A 551 -9.83 4.52 -15.70
CA LEU A 551 -8.54 4.72 -16.37
C LEU A 551 -8.22 6.22 -16.53
N PRO A 552 -6.98 6.64 -16.23
CA PRO A 552 -6.58 8.02 -16.42
C PRO A 552 -6.47 8.39 -17.90
N LYS A 553 -6.68 9.67 -18.21
CA LYS A 553 -6.37 10.25 -19.51
C LYS A 553 -4.94 10.76 -19.50
N ARG A 554 -4.19 10.51 -20.58
CA ARG A 554 -2.78 10.89 -20.67
C ARG A 554 -2.45 11.68 -21.94
N ASP A 555 -1.53 12.64 -21.78
CA ASP A 555 -0.94 13.38 -22.90
C ASP A 555 0.13 12.56 -23.64
N SER A 556 0.75 13.18 -24.66
CA SER A 556 1.78 12.57 -25.51
C SER A 556 3.12 12.31 -24.80
N PHE A 557 3.29 12.81 -23.57
CA PHE A 557 4.44 12.50 -22.71
C PHE A 557 4.12 11.41 -21.67
N GLY A 558 2.85 11.00 -21.58
CA GLY A 558 2.35 10.01 -20.63
C GLY A 558 1.85 10.61 -19.30
N LYS A 559 1.73 11.93 -19.19
CA LYS A 559 1.28 12.63 -17.98
C LYS A 559 -0.24 12.69 -17.88
N TYR A 560 -0.76 12.71 -16.66
CA TYR A 560 -2.20 12.83 -16.39
C TYR A 560 -2.77 14.18 -16.86
N ILE A 561 -4.01 14.17 -17.37
CA ILE A 561 -4.75 15.37 -17.76
C ILE A 561 -6.20 15.37 -17.26
N GLU A 562 -6.67 16.50 -16.72
CA GLU A 562 -8.05 16.68 -16.19
C GLU A 562 -9.05 17.23 -17.23
N GLY A 563 -8.55 17.84 -18.31
CA GLY A 563 -9.36 18.60 -19.27
C GLY A 563 -9.81 17.86 -20.53
N HIS A 564 -10.52 18.57 -21.39
CA HIS A 564 -10.84 18.11 -22.75
C HIS A 564 -9.61 18.26 -23.65
N ALA A 565 -9.02 17.13 -24.04
CA ALA A 565 -8.05 17.05 -25.12
C ALA A 565 -8.69 16.39 -26.35
N ASN A 566 -8.37 16.87 -27.55
CA ASN A 566 -8.87 16.28 -28.79
C ASN A 566 -8.26 14.90 -29.07
N GLN A 567 -7.05 14.66 -28.56
CA GLN A 567 -6.33 13.39 -28.67
C GLN A 567 -5.65 13.10 -27.34
N TYR A 568 -5.77 11.87 -26.85
CA TYR A 568 -5.19 11.43 -25.59
C TYR A 568 -5.14 9.90 -25.52
N CYS A 569 -4.32 9.38 -24.60
CA CYS A 569 -4.22 7.95 -24.31
C CYS A 569 -5.12 7.58 -23.11
N ILE A 570 -5.82 6.45 -23.18
CA ILE A 570 -6.53 5.79 -22.07
C ILE A 570 -6.18 4.30 -22.10
N GLY A 571 -5.54 3.82 -21.03
CA GLY A 571 -4.92 2.49 -21.03
C GLY A 571 -3.99 2.34 -22.23
N SER A 572 -4.10 1.23 -22.95
CA SER A 572 -3.33 0.98 -24.18
C SER A 572 -3.92 1.58 -25.47
N ASN A 573 -4.92 2.48 -25.38
CA ASN A 573 -5.65 2.98 -26.56
C ASN A 573 -5.51 4.49 -26.74
N ILE A 574 -5.46 4.94 -28.00
CA ILE A 574 -5.48 6.36 -28.35
C ILE A 574 -6.89 6.76 -28.79
N VAL A 575 -7.43 7.80 -28.18
CA VAL A 575 -8.65 8.46 -28.65
C VAL A 575 -8.28 9.43 -29.77
N ASN A 576 -8.98 9.32 -30.91
CA ASN A 576 -8.69 10.03 -32.16
C ASN A 576 -7.24 9.80 -32.65
N PRO A 577 -6.86 8.54 -32.94
CA PRO A 577 -5.51 8.20 -33.39
C PRO A 577 -5.17 8.84 -34.74
N HIS A 578 -3.89 9.11 -34.98
CA HIS A 578 -3.44 9.60 -36.28
C HIS A 578 -3.74 8.61 -37.40
N LYS A 579 -4.05 9.13 -38.60
CA LYS A 579 -4.31 8.31 -39.79
C LYS A 579 -3.18 7.30 -40.05
N SER A 580 -1.91 7.68 -39.85
CA SER A 580 -0.74 6.79 -40.02
C SER A 580 -0.77 5.51 -39.17
N SER A 581 -1.55 5.48 -38.09
CA SER A 581 -1.74 4.31 -37.23
C SER A 581 -3.01 3.51 -37.55
N MET A 582 -3.94 4.11 -38.29
CA MET A 582 -5.16 3.43 -38.75
C MET A 582 -4.81 2.41 -39.81
N ARG A 583 -5.43 1.23 -39.73
CA ARG A 583 -5.07 0.05 -40.51
C ARG A 583 -5.01 0.30 -42.03
N LEU A 584 -5.95 1.09 -42.56
CA LEU A 584 -6.06 1.37 -44.00
C LEU A 584 -4.95 2.30 -44.53
N TYR A 585 -4.35 3.11 -43.67
CA TYR A 585 -3.36 4.11 -44.06
C TYR A 585 -1.97 3.81 -43.48
N SER A 586 -1.88 2.81 -42.59
CA SER A 586 -0.64 2.51 -41.90
C SER A 586 0.38 1.85 -42.83
N PRO A 587 1.60 2.39 -42.95
CA PRO A 587 2.65 1.74 -43.74
C PRO A 587 3.08 0.40 -43.15
N TYR A 588 2.79 0.16 -41.86
CA TYR A 588 3.11 -1.07 -41.14
C TYR A 588 2.04 -2.15 -41.28
N SER A 589 0.92 -1.87 -41.97
CA SER A 589 -0.25 -2.77 -42.02
C SER A 589 0.09 -4.19 -42.48
N HIS A 590 1.03 -4.32 -43.42
CA HIS A 590 1.52 -5.60 -43.92
C HIS A 590 2.19 -6.49 -42.85
N LEU A 591 2.73 -5.92 -41.78
CA LEU A 591 3.39 -6.65 -40.69
C LEU A 591 2.37 -7.32 -39.76
N PHE A 592 1.27 -6.61 -39.46
CA PHE A 592 0.20 -7.07 -38.56
C PHE A 592 -0.88 -7.85 -39.30
N THR A 593 -1.01 -7.60 -40.60
CA THR A 593 -2.00 -8.20 -41.47
C THR A 593 -1.37 -8.81 -42.72
N SER A 594 -0.44 -9.76 -42.50
CA SER A 594 0.19 -10.54 -43.58
C SER A 594 -0.81 -11.20 -44.52
N THR A 595 -0.54 -11.14 -45.83
CA THR A 595 -1.35 -11.81 -46.86
C THR A 595 -0.88 -13.22 -47.16
N ASN A 596 0.16 -13.72 -46.48
CA ASN A 596 0.57 -15.10 -46.60
C ASN A 596 -0.41 -15.98 -45.84
N TRP A 597 -1.12 -16.86 -46.54
CA TRP A 597 -2.07 -17.77 -45.91
C TRP A 597 -1.41 -18.85 -45.05
N GLU A 598 -2.15 -19.34 -44.07
CA GLU A 598 -1.79 -20.49 -43.24
C GLU A 598 -3.04 -21.36 -43.07
N ILE A 599 -2.88 -22.67 -43.23
CA ILE A 599 -3.96 -23.65 -43.10
C ILE A 599 -3.55 -24.63 -42.01
N ALA A 600 -4.37 -24.74 -40.96
CA ALA A 600 -4.17 -25.75 -39.93
C ALA A 600 -4.72 -27.12 -40.38
N SER A 601 -3.94 -28.17 -40.18
CA SER A 601 -4.41 -29.55 -40.31
C SER A 601 -5.17 -30.02 -39.07
N GLN A 602 -4.76 -29.56 -37.88
CA GLN A 602 -5.43 -29.77 -36.58
C GLN A 602 -5.16 -28.60 -35.65
N VAL A 603 -6.17 -28.18 -34.88
CA VAL A 603 -6.04 -27.15 -33.84
C VAL A 603 -5.76 -27.84 -32.50
N SER A 604 -4.57 -27.62 -31.93
CA SER A 604 -4.23 -28.14 -30.61
C SER A 604 -4.91 -27.34 -29.49
N LYS A 605 -5.34 -28.02 -28.43
CA LYS A 605 -5.80 -27.36 -27.21
C LYS A 605 -4.61 -26.98 -26.34
N ALA A 606 -4.48 -25.70 -25.98
CA ALA A 606 -3.45 -25.23 -25.07
C ALA A 606 -3.72 -25.66 -23.63
N THR A 607 -2.65 -25.75 -22.83
CA THR A 607 -2.73 -25.95 -21.38
C THR A 607 -2.41 -24.63 -20.69
N PHE A 608 -3.24 -24.24 -19.73
CA PHE A 608 -3.03 -23.06 -18.90
C PHE A 608 -2.76 -23.51 -17.47
N ASN A 609 -1.68 -23.01 -16.87
CA ASN A 609 -1.30 -23.33 -15.51
C ASN A 609 -1.48 -22.09 -14.64
N ASN A 610 -2.10 -22.24 -13.48
CA ASN A 610 -2.30 -21.13 -12.55
C ASN A 610 -1.06 -20.96 -11.64
N HIS A 611 0.12 -20.74 -12.22
CA HIS A 611 1.32 -20.41 -11.45
C HIS A 611 1.19 -19.01 -10.83
N CYS A 612 2.07 -18.65 -9.88
CA CYS A 612 1.93 -17.43 -9.09
C CYS A 612 1.84 -16.12 -9.91
N GLY A 613 2.42 -16.05 -11.12
CA GLY A 613 2.30 -14.87 -11.98
C GLY A 613 0.93 -14.72 -12.64
N ASN A 614 0.31 -15.83 -13.04
CA ASN A 614 -1.07 -15.85 -13.51
C ASN A 614 -2.07 -15.55 -12.37
N MET A 615 -1.82 -16.10 -11.17
CA MET A 615 -2.61 -15.79 -9.97
C MET A 615 -2.52 -14.31 -9.58
N LEU A 616 -1.31 -13.72 -9.58
CA LEU A 616 -1.13 -12.30 -9.33
C LEU A 616 -1.92 -11.45 -10.34
N CYS A 617 -1.88 -11.79 -11.63
CA CYS A 617 -2.70 -11.11 -12.65
C CYS A 617 -4.21 -11.21 -12.35
N GLY A 618 -4.69 -12.37 -11.90
CA GLY A 618 -6.06 -12.56 -11.44
C GLY A 618 -6.41 -11.71 -10.21
N PHE A 619 -5.53 -11.64 -9.21
CA PHE A 619 -5.70 -10.79 -8.03
C PHE A 619 -5.79 -9.31 -8.39
N LEU A 620 -4.90 -8.84 -9.27
CA LEU A 620 -4.93 -7.44 -9.75
C LEU A 620 -6.27 -7.15 -10.46
N THR A 621 -6.71 -8.07 -11.32
CA THR A 621 -7.99 -8.00 -12.03
C THR A 621 -9.18 -7.91 -11.06
N LEU A 622 -9.18 -8.73 -10.01
CA LEU A 622 -10.19 -8.68 -8.95
C LEU A 622 -10.22 -7.32 -8.23
N LYS A 623 -9.05 -6.77 -7.92
CA LYS A 623 -8.95 -5.48 -7.22
C LYS A 623 -9.32 -4.29 -8.11
N ASN A 624 -9.04 -4.38 -9.43
CA ASN A 624 -9.27 -3.37 -10.46
C ASN A 624 -8.51 -2.03 -10.26
N VAL A 625 -8.62 -1.41 -9.08
CA VAL A 625 -7.90 -0.22 -8.67
C VAL A 625 -7.06 -0.53 -7.43
N LEU A 626 -5.77 -0.19 -7.48
CA LEU A 626 -4.83 -0.47 -6.41
C LEU A 626 -3.91 0.73 -6.17
N THR A 627 -3.35 0.78 -4.97
CA THR A 627 -2.15 1.56 -4.67
C THR A 627 -0.88 0.76 -4.97
N THR A 628 0.25 1.45 -5.12
CA THR A 628 1.57 0.78 -5.23
C THR A 628 1.87 -0.15 -4.05
N GLY A 629 1.46 0.22 -2.83
CA GLY A 629 1.68 -0.60 -1.63
C GLY A 629 0.87 -1.90 -1.64
N GLU A 630 -0.38 -1.87 -2.13
CA GLU A 630 -1.19 -3.08 -2.31
C GLU A 630 -0.59 -4.01 -3.37
N PHE A 631 -0.10 -3.46 -4.49
CA PHE A 631 0.59 -4.26 -5.51
C PHE A 631 1.84 -4.94 -4.94
N PHE A 632 2.70 -4.22 -4.21
CA PHE A 632 3.90 -4.81 -3.61
C PHE A 632 3.58 -5.86 -2.55
N SER A 633 2.54 -5.65 -1.74
CA SER A 633 2.10 -6.64 -0.76
C SER A 633 1.62 -7.93 -1.43
N ALA A 634 0.85 -7.81 -2.52
CA ALA A 634 0.40 -8.98 -3.29
C ALA A 634 1.58 -9.67 -4.00
N PHE A 635 2.48 -8.90 -4.62
CA PHE A 635 3.68 -9.42 -5.26
C PHE A 635 4.51 -10.25 -4.29
N GLU A 636 4.84 -9.70 -3.12
CA GLU A 636 5.67 -10.38 -2.12
C GLU A 636 4.98 -11.63 -1.56
N PHE A 637 3.65 -11.58 -1.40
CA PHE A 637 2.86 -12.75 -1.01
C PHE A 637 3.04 -13.91 -2.00
N TYR A 638 2.75 -13.71 -3.29
CA TYR A 638 2.89 -14.75 -4.30
C TYR A 638 4.36 -15.15 -4.51
N TYR A 639 5.29 -14.19 -4.41
CA TYR A 639 6.72 -14.45 -4.50
C TYR A 639 7.17 -15.43 -3.41
N SER A 640 6.71 -15.26 -2.18
CA SER A 640 7.02 -16.17 -1.07
C SER A 640 6.45 -17.58 -1.24
N LYS A 641 5.38 -17.74 -2.04
CA LYS A 641 4.78 -19.06 -2.34
C LYS A 641 5.51 -19.79 -3.45
N GLU A 642 5.97 -19.07 -4.47
CA GLU A 642 6.72 -19.64 -5.60
C GLU A 642 8.17 -19.94 -5.21
N PHE A 643 8.84 -19.00 -4.53
CA PHE A 643 10.26 -19.08 -4.20
C PHE A 643 10.46 -19.32 -2.71
N SER A 644 10.39 -20.59 -2.31
CA SER A 644 10.58 -21.03 -0.92
C SER A 644 12.06 -21.09 -0.49
N GLU A 645 12.97 -21.31 -1.45
CA GLU A 645 14.42 -21.25 -1.22
C GLU A 645 14.88 -19.81 -1.13
N ARG A 646 15.33 -19.43 0.07
CA ARG A 646 15.84 -18.09 0.33
C ARG A 646 17.20 -17.96 -0.30
N GLN A 647 17.21 -17.44 -1.51
CA GLN A 647 18.43 -17.12 -2.22
C GLN A 647 19.08 -15.91 -1.53
N THR A 648 19.89 -16.22 -0.52
CA THR A 648 20.91 -15.37 0.10
C THR A 648 22.05 -15.09 -0.89
N THR A 649 21.75 -14.86 -2.16
CA THR A 649 22.74 -14.30 -3.08
C THR A 649 22.80 -12.80 -2.82
N ALA A 650 24.01 -12.28 -2.62
CA ALA A 650 24.22 -10.85 -2.35
C ALA A 650 23.61 -9.95 -3.45
N SER A 651 23.48 -10.47 -4.68
CA SER A 651 22.98 -9.74 -5.85
C SER A 651 21.46 -9.61 -5.96
N PHE A 652 20.66 -10.41 -5.24
CA PHE A 652 19.20 -10.33 -5.38
C PHE A 652 18.60 -9.18 -4.55
N ASN A 653 17.93 -8.24 -5.24
CA ASN A 653 17.29 -7.06 -4.65
C ASN A 653 15.77 -7.11 -4.85
N LEU A 654 15.03 -7.41 -3.78
CA LEU A 654 13.57 -7.56 -3.83
C LEU A 654 12.87 -6.23 -4.14
N THR A 655 13.32 -5.10 -3.56
CA THR A 655 12.74 -3.78 -3.82
C THR A 655 12.83 -3.39 -5.29
N ARG A 656 13.98 -3.65 -5.92
CA ARG A 656 14.16 -3.41 -7.36
C ARG A 656 13.27 -4.33 -8.19
N THR A 657 13.22 -5.61 -7.82
CA THR A 657 12.45 -6.65 -8.54
C THR A 657 10.97 -6.30 -8.61
N LYS A 658 10.34 -5.93 -7.49
CA LYS A 658 8.92 -5.58 -7.46
C LYS A 658 8.57 -4.31 -8.25
N LYS A 659 9.48 -3.31 -8.26
CA LYS A 659 9.32 -2.10 -9.09
C LYS A 659 9.42 -2.42 -10.58
N THR A 660 10.39 -3.25 -10.98
CA THR A 660 10.50 -3.70 -12.38
C THR A 660 9.26 -4.51 -12.79
N ALA A 661 8.76 -5.39 -11.93
CA ALA A 661 7.53 -6.14 -12.17
C ALA A 661 6.34 -5.19 -12.44
N LEU A 662 6.11 -4.19 -11.58
CA LEU A 662 5.04 -3.20 -11.78
C LEU A 662 5.14 -2.50 -13.14
N ASN A 663 6.34 -2.04 -13.52
CA ASN A 663 6.55 -1.39 -14.82
C ASN A 663 6.26 -2.35 -15.99
N PHE A 664 6.61 -3.63 -15.89
CA PHE A 664 6.33 -4.59 -16.94
C PHE A 664 4.85 -5.00 -17.01
N TYR A 665 4.13 -5.00 -15.89
CA TYR A 665 2.66 -5.10 -15.93
C TYR A 665 2.01 -3.89 -16.63
N ASP A 666 2.54 -2.68 -16.42
CA ASP A 666 2.12 -1.45 -17.15
C ASP A 666 2.40 -1.60 -18.64
N TYR A 667 3.65 -1.89 -19.02
CA TYR A 667 4.08 -1.90 -20.42
C TYR A 667 3.57 -3.12 -21.23
N THR A 668 3.16 -4.21 -20.59
CA THR A 668 2.44 -5.32 -21.27
C THR A 668 0.96 -5.02 -21.49
N GLY A 669 0.48 -3.84 -21.09
CA GLY A 669 -0.91 -3.41 -21.29
C GLY A 669 -1.90 -4.08 -20.34
N ILE A 670 -1.45 -4.74 -19.26
CA ILE A 670 -2.33 -5.37 -18.27
C ILE A 670 -2.96 -4.32 -17.37
N LEU A 671 -2.17 -3.34 -16.93
CA LEU A 671 -2.60 -2.22 -16.11
C LEU A 671 -2.08 -0.89 -16.67
N ASP A 672 -2.61 0.20 -16.14
CA ASP A 672 -2.13 1.56 -16.31
C ASP A 672 -1.63 2.06 -14.95
N TYR A 673 -0.33 2.37 -14.85
CA TYR A 673 0.27 2.90 -13.63
C TYR A 673 0.50 4.42 -13.73
N ASP A 674 -0.14 5.16 -12.83
CA ASP A 674 0.11 6.57 -12.60
C ASP A 674 1.23 6.78 -11.58
N TYR A 675 2.39 7.22 -12.07
CA TYR A 675 3.57 7.51 -11.25
C TYR A 675 3.39 8.74 -10.35
N GLU A 676 2.55 9.71 -10.74
CA GLU A 676 2.31 10.93 -9.97
C GLU A 676 1.30 10.66 -8.85
N MET A 677 0.17 10.05 -9.20
CA MET A 677 -0.89 9.72 -8.23
C MET A 677 -0.66 8.42 -7.47
N LYS A 678 0.35 7.62 -7.87
CA LYS A 678 0.64 6.27 -7.34
C LYS A 678 -0.56 5.32 -7.38
N LYS A 679 -1.42 5.54 -8.39
CA LYS A 679 -2.65 4.81 -8.62
C LYS A 679 -2.43 3.81 -9.74
N ILE A 680 -2.83 2.58 -9.52
CA ILE A 680 -2.81 1.50 -10.50
C ILE A 680 -4.26 1.23 -10.89
N VAL A 681 -4.54 1.17 -12.19
CA VAL A 681 -5.86 0.80 -12.71
C VAL A 681 -5.70 -0.29 -13.75
N VAL A 682 -6.41 -1.40 -13.62
CA VAL A 682 -6.32 -2.52 -14.55
C VAL A 682 -7.05 -2.19 -15.86
N ASN A 683 -6.44 -2.49 -17.00
CA ASN A 683 -7.05 -2.30 -18.31
C ASN A 683 -8.13 -3.36 -18.56
N PRO A 684 -9.23 -3.05 -19.27
CA PRO A 684 -10.20 -4.07 -19.66
C PRO A 684 -9.58 -5.07 -20.66
N PRO A 685 -10.02 -6.35 -20.66
CA PRO A 685 -9.54 -7.34 -21.62
C PRO A 685 -9.74 -6.87 -23.07
N GLN A 686 -8.69 -6.98 -23.89
CA GLN A 686 -8.71 -6.54 -25.29
C GLN A 686 -7.82 -7.42 -26.16
N LEU A 687 -8.29 -7.72 -27.38
CA LEU A 687 -7.52 -8.37 -28.44
C LEU A 687 -6.96 -7.31 -29.40
N ILE A 688 -5.64 -7.36 -29.62
CA ILE A 688 -4.92 -6.49 -30.56
C ILE A 688 -4.12 -7.33 -31.55
N PHE A 689 -3.98 -6.90 -32.80
CA PHE A 689 -3.08 -7.57 -33.74
C PHE A 689 -1.62 -7.46 -33.29
N ILE A 690 -0.84 -8.52 -33.51
CA ILE A 690 0.62 -8.49 -33.38
C ILE A 690 1.28 -8.93 -34.70
N PRO A 691 2.55 -8.55 -34.96
CA PRO A 691 3.21 -8.91 -36.20
C PRO A 691 3.28 -10.43 -36.41
N ALA A 692 2.95 -10.87 -37.63
CA ALA A 692 2.99 -12.27 -38.02
C ALA A 692 3.36 -12.42 -39.51
N SER A 693 4.20 -13.39 -39.84
CA SER A 693 4.63 -13.64 -41.22
C SER A 693 3.56 -14.37 -42.05
N HIS A 694 2.68 -15.14 -41.41
CA HIS A 694 1.60 -15.91 -42.01
C HIS A 694 0.31 -15.79 -41.17
N GLY A 695 -0.84 -15.83 -41.84
CA GLY A 695 -2.16 -15.72 -41.22
C GLY A 695 -2.39 -14.39 -40.49
N ARG A 696 -3.19 -14.44 -39.42
CA ARG A 696 -3.30 -13.36 -38.44
C ARG A 696 -2.97 -13.87 -37.06
N LYS A 697 -2.42 -12.99 -36.23
CA LYS A 697 -2.16 -13.27 -34.83
C LYS A 697 -2.61 -12.09 -33.98
N VAL A 698 -3.29 -12.39 -32.89
CA VAL A 698 -3.70 -11.38 -31.89
C VAL A 698 -3.14 -11.73 -30.52
N LEU A 699 -2.92 -10.70 -29.71
CA LEU A 699 -2.51 -10.77 -28.31
C LEU A 699 -3.69 -10.37 -27.42
N LEU A 700 -3.91 -11.11 -26.34
CA LEU A 700 -4.78 -10.69 -25.25
C LEU A 700 -4.01 -9.80 -24.27
N ILE A 701 -4.43 -8.54 -24.17
CA ILE A 701 -3.97 -7.55 -23.19
C ILE A 701 -5.09 -7.25 -22.19
N GLY A 702 -4.76 -6.48 -21.15
CA GLY A 702 -5.68 -6.13 -20.07
C GLY A 702 -5.78 -7.19 -18.98
N GLY A 703 -6.59 -6.87 -17.97
CA GLY A 703 -6.94 -7.73 -16.85
C GLY A 703 -7.56 -9.04 -17.32
N ARG A 704 -7.18 -10.13 -16.68
CA ARG A 704 -7.64 -11.47 -16.98
C ARG A 704 -7.52 -12.35 -15.74
N ASP A 705 -8.39 -13.33 -15.67
CA ASP A 705 -8.41 -14.37 -14.65
C ASP A 705 -8.41 -15.75 -15.33
N SER A 706 -8.22 -16.80 -14.53
CA SER A 706 -8.16 -18.18 -15.04
C SER A 706 -9.43 -18.59 -15.77
N ALA A 707 -10.60 -18.14 -15.30
CA ALA A 707 -11.88 -18.45 -15.93
C ALA A 707 -11.97 -17.88 -17.35
N LEU A 708 -11.56 -16.62 -17.57
CA LEU A 708 -11.54 -16.01 -18.90
C LEU A 708 -10.58 -16.75 -19.85
N VAL A 709 -9.36 -17.07 -19.39
CA VAL A 709 -8.36 -17.74 -20.23
C VAL A 709 -8.80 -19.17 -20.59
N GLU A 710 -9.38 -19.91 -19.64
CA GLU A 710 -9.95 -21.22 -19.91
C GLU A 710 -11.14 -21.15 -20.88
N GLU A 711 -12.00 -20.14 -20.76
CA GLU A 711 -13.08 -19.91 -21.71
C GLU A 711 -12.56 -19.64 -23.14
N ILE A 712 -11.48 -18.85 -23.26
CA ILE A 712 -10.76 -18.61 -24.51
C ILE A 712 -10.25 -19.92 -25.10
N ILE A 713 -9.52 -20.73 -24.32
CA ILE A 713 -8.94 -22.02 -24.74
C ILE A 713 -10.02 -23.00 -25.19
N ASN A 714 -11.16 -23.05 -24.49
CA ASN A 714 -12.26 -23.96 -24.79
C ASN A 714 -13.11 -23.51 -25.99
N THR A 715 -13.14 -22.21 -26.27
CA THR A 715 -14.01 -21.63 -27.32
C THR A 715 -13.28 -21.46 -28.65
N ALA A 716 -12.00 -21.11 -28.64
CA ALA A 716 -11.21 -20.81 -29.84
C ALA A 716 -11.24 -21.91 -30.93
N PRO A 717 -11.13 -23.22 -30.60
CA PRO A 717 -11.17 -24.27 -31.63
C PRO A 717 -12.49 -24.32 -32.42
N LYS A 718 -13.61 -23.87 -31.84
CA LYS A 718 -14.92 -23.82 -32.51
C LYS A 718 -14.95 -22.79 -33.65
N TYR A 719 -13.99 -21.87 -33.66
CA TYR A 719 -13.82 -20.81 -34.66
C TYR A 719 -12.58 -21.05 -35.54
N ASN A 720 -12.00 -22.26 -35.54
CA ASN A 720 -10.75 -22.55 -36.25
C ASN A 720 -9.60 -21.61 -35.83
N LEU A 721 -9.48 -21.37 -34.53
CA LEU A 721 -8.44 -20.53 -33.92
C LEU A 721 -7.59 -21.37 -32.97
N GLN A 722 -6.27 -21.16 -32.97
CA GLN A 722 -5.34 -21.80 -32.04
C GLN A 722 -4.87 -20.82 -30.98
N VAL A 723 -5.01 -21.19 -29.72
CA VAL A 723 -4.47 -20.43 -28.59
C VAL A 723 -3.05 -20.90 -28.29
N GLU A 724 -2.15 -19.96 -28.05
CA GLU A 724 -0.80 -20.21 -27.55
C GLU A 724 -0.65 -19.53 -26.19
N VAL A 725 -0.22 -20.31 -25.19
CA VAL A 725 0.14 -19.83 -23.85
C VAL A 725 1.66 -19.85 -23.79
N ILE A 726 2.28 -18.67 -23.78
CA ILE A 726 3.72 -18.49 -23.91
C ILE A 726 4.28 -17.98 -22.58
N LYS A 727 5.15 -18.77 -21.95
CA LYS A 727 5.85 -18.35 -20.74
C LYS A 727 6.78 -17.17 -21.03
N GLN A 728 6.93 -16.30 -20.04
CA GLN A 728 7.94 -15.24 -20.06
C GLN A 728 9.35 -15.86 -20.03
N PHE A 729 10.36 -15.10 -20.45
CA PHE A 729 11.75 -15.57 -20.42
C PHE A 729 12.18 -15.97 -19.00
N SER A 730 13.05 -16.98 -18.90
CA SER A 730 13.56 -17.46 -17.61
C SER A 730 14.26 -16.37 -16.78
N SER A 731 14.87 -15.38 -17.43
CA SER A 731 15.45 -14.21 -16.75
C SER A 731 14.42 -13.40 -15.95
N ASN A 732 13.15 -13.51 -16.31
CA ASN A 732 12.03 -12.75 -15.76
C ASN A 732 11.18 -13.58 -14.78
N GLU A 733 11.57 -14.82 -14.46
CA GLU A 733 10.80 -15.71 -13.58
C GLU A 733 10.48 -15.05 -12.23
N LYS A 734 11.44 -14.32 -11.67
CA LYS A 734 11.32 -13.58 -10.40
C LYS A 734 10.39 -12.37 -10.47
N LEU A 735 9.99 -11.93 -11.65
CA LEU A 735 9.09 -10.78 -11.83
C LEU A 735 7.61 -11.19 -11.74
N LEU A 736 7.30 -12.49 -11.58
CA LEU A 736 5.94 -13.02 -11.47
C LEU A 736 5.00 -12.50 -12.56
N LEU A 737 5.52 -12.33 -13.78
CA LEU A 737 4.72 -11.88 -14.90
C LEU A 737 3.81 -13.03 -15.39
N PRO A 738 2.59 -12.72 -15.88
CA PRO A 738 1.70 -13.74 -16.40
C PRO A 738 2.13 -14.19 -17.80
N ASP A 739 1.68 -15.38 -18.19
CA ASP A 739 1.94 -15.95 -19.52
C ASP A 739 1.33 -15.07 -20.62
N ALA A 740 2.04 -14.86 -21.74
CA ALA A 740 1.46 -14.19 -22.89
C ALA A 740 0.43 -15.12 -23.58
N ILE A 741 -0.79 -14.63 -23.76
CA ILE A 741 -1.88 -15.38 -24.41
C ILE A 741 -2.06 -14.81 -25.81
N THR A 742 -1.70 -15.60 -26.82
CA THR A 742 -1.88 -15.22 -28.23
C THR A 742 -2.84 -16.17 -28.95
N ILE A 743 -3.51 -15.66 -29.97
CA ILE A 743 -4.48 -16.43 -30.74
C ILE A 743 -4.13 -16.30 -32.22
N ARG A 744 -3.87 -17.44 -32.87
CA ARG A 744 -3.63 -17.53 -34.30
C ARG A 744 -4.92 -17.86 -35.03
N SER A 745 -5.14 -17.20 -36.17
CA SER A 745 -6.20 -17.56 -37.09
C SER A 745 -5.66 -18.20 -38.35
N PHE A 746 -6.36 -19.23 -38.81
CA PHE A 746 -6.08 -19.90 -40.07
C PHE A 746 -7.12 -19.48 -41.12
N GLY A 747 -6.70 -19.41 -42.37
CA GLY A 747 -7.61 -19.13 -43.47
C GLY A 747 -6.90 -18.63 -44.72
N ASN A 748 -7.57 -18.80 -45.85
CA ASN A 748 -7.12 -18.29 -47.14
C ASN A 748 -7.66 -16.85 -47.40
N SER A 749 -7.38 -16.30 -48.58
CA SER A 749 -7.82 -14.95 -48.95
C SER A 749 -9.34 -14.77 -49.00
N THR A 750 -10.13 -15.81 -49.34
CA THR A 750 -11.60 -15.74 -49.37
C THR A 750 -12.20 -15.71 -47.96
N GLU A 751 -11.47 -16.24 -46.98
CA GLU A 751 -11.79 -16.23 -45.55
C GLU A 751 -11.19 -15.00 -44.83
N ASN A 752 -10.65 -14.03 -45.60
CA ASN A 752 -9.92 -12.88 -45.07
C ASN A 752 -8.82 -13.29 -44.06
N TYR A 753 -8.08 -14.35 -44.40
CA TYR A 753 -6.97 -14.88 -43.61
C TYR A 753 -7.36 -15.26 -42.17
N GLY A 754 -8.63 -15.64 -41.96
CA GLY A 754 -9.18 -16.07 -40.66
C GLY A 754 -9.67 -14.93 -39.75
N GLU A 755 -9.63 -13.68 -40.21
CA GLU A 755 -9.98 -12.53 -39.37
C GLU A 755 -11.47 -12.47 -38.98
N ARG A 756 -12.37 -12.95 -39.85
CA ARG A 756 -13.81 -13.02 -39.52
C ARG A 756 -14.05 -13.88 -38.28
N ASN A 757 -13.30 -14.97 -38.15
CA ASN A 757 -13.39 -15.88 -37.02
C ASN A 757 -12.92 -15.20 -35.73
N LEU A 758 -11.86 -14.38 -35.79
CA LEU A 758 -11.40 -13.58 -34.65
C LEU A 758 -12.48 -12.58 -34.20
N ALA A 759 -13.14 -11.90 -35.13
CA ALA A 759 -14.19 -10.93 -34.81
C ALA A 759 -15.41 -11.59 -34.16
N GLU A 760 -15.86 -12.73 -34.70
CA GLU A 760 -16.97 -13.50 -34.11
C GLU A 760 -16.61 -14.09 -32.75
N PHE A 761 -15.39 -14.59 -32.60
CA PHE A 761 -14.84 -15.09 -31.34
C PHE A 761 -14.80 -14.01 -30.25
N ALA A 762 -14.27 -12.82 -30.57
CA ALA A 762 -14.24 -11.70 -29.65
C ALA A 762 -15.64 -11.27 -29.21
N LYS A 763 -16.59 -11.19 -30.15
CA LYS A 763 -18.00 -10.89 -29.87
C LYS A 763 -18.64 -11.94 -28.97
N LYS A 764 -18.33 -13.23 -29.17
CA LYS A 764 -18.85 -14.33 -28.35
C LYS A 764 -18.41 -14.20 -26.89
N LEU A 765 -17.17 -13.79 -26.65
CA LEU A 765 -16.59 -13.63 -25.31
C LEU A 765 -16.78 -12.22 -24.72
N GLN A 766 -17.41 -11.31 -25.46
CA GLN A 766 -17.57 -9.89 -25.08
C GLN A 766 -16.22 -9.18 -24.81
N ILE A 767 -15.17 -9.60 -25.51
CA ILE A 767 -13.84 -8.97 -25.44
C ILE A 767 -13.72 -7.92 -26.55
N LYS A 768 -13.17 -6.75 -26.23
CA LYS A 768 -12.90 -5.72 -27.23
C LYS A 768 -11.89 -6.22 -28.26
N TYR A 769 -12.18 -6.04 -29.55
CA TYR A 769 -11.26 -6.37 -30.63
C TYR A 769 -10.88 -5.11 -31.42
N SER A 770 -9.60 -4.75 -31.38
CA SER A 770 -9.07 -3.58 -32.11
C SER A 770 -8.61 -3.98 -33.50
N ASN A 771 -9.46 -3.74 -34.49
CA ASN A 771 -9.19 -4.06 -35.91
C ASN A 771 -9.09 -2.82 -36.84
N ASP A 772 -9.49 -1.63 -36.37
CA ASP A 772 -9.49 -0.39 -37.16
C ASP A 772 -8.12 0.34 -37.17
N TYR A 773 -7.30 0.12 -36.14
CA TYR A 773 -5.97 0.69 -35.99
C TYR A 773 -5.08 -0.24 -35.15
N PHE A 774 -3.77 0.01 -35.18
CA PHE A 774 -2.78 -0.75 -34.41
C PHE A 774 -2.36 0.04 -33.16
N PRO A 775 -2.75 -0.37 -31.94
CA PRO A 775 -2.42 0.35 -30.71
C PRO A 775 -0.92 0.59 -30.54
N GLN A 776 -0.09 -0.37 -30.92
CA GLN A 776 1.38 -0.26 -30.85
C GLN A 776 1.89 0.93 -31.67
N ILE A 777 1.43 1.04 -32.92
CA ILE A 777 1.79 2.14 -33.82
C ILE A 777 1.16 3.45 -33.34
N ALA A 778 -0.10 3.41 -32.87
CA ALA A 778 -0.78 4.60 -32.38
C ALA A 778 -0.06 5.21 -31.17
N LEU A 779 0.40 4.39 -30.21
CA LEU A 779 1.20 4.83 -29.06
C LEU A 779 2.54 5.45 -29.49
N GLN A 780 3.25 4.81 -30.43
CA GLN A 780 4.50 5.33 -30.98
C GLN A 780 4.29 6.70 -31.63
N GLU A 781 3.30 6.81 -32.52
CA GLU A 781 3.01 8.02 -33.28
C GLU A 781 2.53 9.16 -32.37
N PHE A 782 1.63 8.85 -31.42
CA PHE A 782 1.10 9.78 -30.43
C PHE A 782 2.17 10.29 -29.47
N SER A 783 3.11 9.44 -29.06
CA SER A 783 4.19 9.87 -28.17
C SER A 783 5.06 10.96 -28.83
N SER A 784 5.33 12.04 -28.11
CA SER A 784 6.11 13.17 -28.64
C SER A 784 7.58 12.81 -28.92
N GLY A 785 8.34 13.74 -29.53
CA GLY A 785 9.79 13.64 -29.65
C GLY A 785 10.52 14.35 -28.51
N ILE A 786 11.81 14.05 -28.38
CA ILE A 786 12.69 14.60 -27.36
C ILE A 786 12.90 16.11 -27.51
N SER A 787 12.80 16.65 -28.72
CA SER A 787 12.90 18.09 -28.98
C SER A 787 11.65 18.83 -28.52
N GLU A 788 10.47 18.27 -28.75
CA GLU A 788 9.21 18.81 -28.23
C GLU A 788 9.18 18.72 -26.70
N TYR A 789 9.65 17.61 -26.14
CA TYR A 789 9.81 17.45 -24.69
C TYR A 789 10.74 18.51 -24.09
N GLU A 790 11.89 18.74 -24.70
CA GLU A 790 12.84 19.78 -24.31
C GLU A 790 12.19 21.17 -24.29
N SER A 791 11.34 21.48 -25.27
CA SER A 791 10.63 22.75 -25.32
C SER A 791 9.48 22.88 -24.31
N SER A 792 8.97 21.76 -23.78
CA SER A 792 7.83 21.72 -22.84
C SER A 792 8.23 21.65 -21.36
N LYS A 793 9.54 21.60 -21.06
CA LYS A 793 10.09 21.60 -19.69
C LYS A 793 9.60 22.83 -18.91
N GLN A 794 9.12 22.60 -17.69
CA GLN A 794 8.60 23.66 -16.82
C GLN A 794 9.62 24.02 -15.74
N LEU A 795 9.80 25.32 -15.48
CA LEU A 795 10.62 25.79 -14.37
C LEU A 795 10.03 25.31 -13.04
N THR A 796 10.91 24.95 -12.10
CA THR A 796 10.53 24.49 -10.77
C THR A 796 11.46 25.08 -9.71
N ASP A 797 11.09 24.92 -8.44
CA ASP A 797 11.89 25.38 -7.30
C ASP A 797 13.26 24.68 -7.26
N GLU A 798 14.29 25.45 -6.93
CA GLU A 798 15.66 24.95 -6.75
C GLU A 798 15.81 24.14 -5.46
N ASN A 799 14.96 24.38 -4.45
CA ASN A 799 15.09 23.76 -3.14
C ASN A 799 14.86 22.24 -3.18
N ASP A 800 15.68 21.50 -2.44
CA ASP A 800 15.66 20.05 -2.34
C ASP A 800 15.23 19.52 -0.97
N TYR A 801 14.94 20.39 0.00
CA TYR A 801 14.31 20.05 1.29
C TYR A 801 15.03 18.91 2.05
N GLY A 802 16.35 18.75 1.83
CA GLY A 802 17.17 17.71 2.44
C GLY A 802 16.95 16.29 1.89
N TRP A 803 16.33 16.15 0.72
CA TRP A 803 16.08 14.84 0.09
C TRP A 803 17.36 14.18 -0.40
N ALA A 804 17.36 12.84 -0.39
CA ALA A 804 18.48 12.06 -0.90
C ALA A 804 18.69 12.33 -2.40
N ARG A 805 19.90 12.72 -2.79
CA ARG A 805 20.20 13.22 -4.14
C ARG A 805 21.10 12.27 -4.91
N ARG A 806 20.70 11.93 -6.14
CA ARG A 806 21.55 11.23 -7.11
C ARG A 806 21.69 12.03 -8.39
N VAL A 807 22.86 11.98 -9.02
CA VAL A 807 23.15 12.65 -10.30
C VAL A 807 23.31 11.59 -11.38
N PHE A 808 22.66 11.80 -12.52
CA PHE A 808 22.75 10.88 -13.65
C PHE A 808 24.09 11.05 -14.37
N ASN A 809 24.85 9.97 -14.48
CA ASN A 809 26.06 9.91 -15.25
C ASN A 809 25.78 9.28 -16.62
N ALA A 810 25.83 10.09 -17.68
CA ALA A 810 25.56 9.66 -19.04
C ALA A 810 26.65 8.73 -19.62
N GLU A 811 27.82 8.63 -18.97
CA GLU A 811 28.87 7.72 -19.40
C GLU A 811 28.60 6.26 -19.02
N ASN A 812 28.19 6.03 -17.77
CA ASN A 812 27.86 4.69 -17.28
C ASN A 812 26.35 4.40 -17.27
N LEU A 813 25.51 5.38 -17.66
CA LEU A 813 24.05 5.29 -17.76
C LEU A 813 23.34 5.10 -16.41
N SER A 814 23.97 5.45 -15.29
CA SER A 814 23.43 5.20 -13.95
C SER A 814 23.26 6.48 -13.13
N PHE A 815 22.39 6.41 -12.13
CA PHE A 815 22.28 7.46 -11.11
C PHE A 815 23.26 7.16 -9.98
N GLU A 816 24.16 8.11 -9.71
CA GLU A 816 25.19 8.00 -8.67
C GLU A 816 24.83 8.86 -7.46
N ARG A 817 25.12 8.38 -6.25
CA ARG A 817 24.92 9.16 -5.02
C ARG A 817 25.70 10.46 -5.08
N SER A 818 25.06 11.55 -4.66
CA SER A 818 25.68 12.87 -4.64
C SER A 818 25.51 13.51 -3.25
N GLU A 819 26.56 13.39 -2.45
CA GLU A 819 26.64 13.98 -1.09
C GLU A 819 27.36 15.33 -1.07
N LEU A 820 27.77 15.83 -2.24
CA LEU A 820 28.49 17.10 -2.35
C LEU A 820 27.59 18.28 -1.96
N ALA A 821 28.12 19.24 -1.19
CA ALA A 821 27.37 20.45 -0.86
C ALA A 821 27.04 21.32 -2.09
N THR A 822 27.86 21.23 -3.15
CA THR A 822 27.68 21.98 -4.39
C THR A 822 27.30 21.06 -5.53
N LEU A 823 26.45 21.56 -6.42
CA LEU A 823 25.91 20.85 -7.57
C LEU A 823 26.29 21.61 -8.84
N ASP A 824 26.68 20.90 -9.89
CA ASP A 824 26.90 21.50 -11.19
C ASP A 824 25.57 21.98 -11.80
N LYS A 825 25.36 23.29 -11.79
CA LYS A 825 24.15 23.94 -12.34
C LYS A 825 24.27 24.23 -13.85
N SER A 826 25.39 23.89 -14.49
CA SER A 826 25.57 24.10 -15.94
C SER A 826 24.76 23.08 -16.74
N PHE A 827 24.90 21.79 -16.43
CA PHE A 827 24.03 20.73 -16.92
C PHE A 827 24.07 19.53 -15.97
N SER A 828 22.95 19.21 -15.31
CA SER A 828 22.87 18.04 -14.43
C SER A 828 21.44 17.52 -14.32
N MET A 829 21.26 16.23 -14.62
CA MET A 829 20.01 15.53 -14.34
C MET A 829 20.08 14.88 -12.96
N ILE A 830 19.05 15.12 -12.15
CA ILE A 830 19.04 14.78 -10.74
C ILE A 830 17.80 13.99 -10.40
N GLU A 831 17.99 12.96 -9.59
CA GLU A 831 16.93 12.25 -8.89
C GLU A 831 16.98 12.66 -7.42
N TYR A 832 15.87 13.19 -6.92
CA TYR A 832 15.64 13.38 -5.49
C TYR A 832 14.65 12.32 -5.00
N LYS A 833 15.01 11.66 -3.90
CA LYS A 833 14.16 10.65 -3.26
C LYS A 833 13.66 11.16 -1.91
N LEU A 834 12.35 11.43 -1.84
CA LEU A 834 11.68 11.81 -0.60
C LEU A 834 11.39 10.57 0.27
N ASN A 835 10.85 9.50 -0.33
CA ASN A 835 10.65 8.21 0.33
C ASN A 835 10.66 7.09 -0.72
N GLU A 836 10.35 5.85 -0.34
CA GLU A 836 10.44 4.70 -1.25
C GLU A 836 9.55 4.76 -2.48
N TYR A 837 8.49 5.56 -2.40
CA TYR A 837 7.47 5.68 -3.45
C TYR A 837 7.51 7.03 -4.15
N THR A 838 8.20 8.05 -3.62
CA THR A 838 8.21 9.41 -4.17
C THR A 838 9.59 9.80 -4.67
N TYR A 839 9.68 10.03 -5.98
CA TYR A 839 10.89 10.52 -6.66
C TYR A 839 10.55 11.80 -7.40
N TYR A 840 11.45 12.76 -7.34
CA TYR A 840 11.40 13.99 -8.13
C TYR A 840 12.61 14.04 -9.05
N TYR A 841 12.37 14.20 -10.34
CA TYR A 841 13.44 14.33 -11.32
C TYR A 841 13.56 15.77 -11.77
N LYS A 842 14.74 16.35 -11.59
CA LYS A 842 15.04 17.73 -11.98
C LYS A 842 16.18 17.75 -12.99
N LEU A 843 16.16 18.74 -13.88
CA LEU A 843 17.24 19.01 -14.81
C LEU A 843 17.73 20.44 -14.58
N TRP A 844 19.02 20.58 -14.29
CA TRP A 844 19.72 21.85 -14.33
C TRP A 844 20.27 22.08 -15.72
N GLU A 845 20.05 23.28 -16.25
CA GLU A 845 20.55 23.73 -17.54
C GLU A 845 20.77 25.24 -17.49
N ASP A 846 22.00 25.68 -17.72
CA ASP A 846 22.40 27.10 -17.74
C ASP A 846 21.94 27.89 -16.49
N GLY A 847 22.06 27.26 -15.31
CA GLY A 847 21.69 27.88 -14.04
C GLY A 847 20.19 27.89 -13.74
N ARG A 848 19.35 27.26 -14.57
CA ARG A 848 17.90 27.14 -14.36
C ARG A 848 17.53 25.70 -14.02
N CYS A 849 16.51 25.55 -13.17
CA CYS A 849 16.03 24.26 -12.71
C CYS A 849 14.66 23.93 -13.33
N TYR A 850 14.56 22.76 -13.94
CA TYR A 850 13.36 22.28 -14.63
C TYR A 850 12.85 20.98 -14.03
N GLN A 851 11.53 20.84 -13.92
CA GLN A 851 10.91 19.54 -13.62
C GLN A 851 10.92 18.68 -14.89
N VAL A 852 11.43 17.46 -14.76
CA VAL A 852 11.47 16.49 -15.86
C VAL A 852 10.91 15.13 -15.44
N ASP A 853 10.65 14.28 -16.42
CA ASP A 853 10.39 12.86 -16.29
C ASP A 853 11.72 12.12 -16.27
N ARG A 854 11.76 10.99 -15.57
CA ARG A 854 12.96 10.16 -15.42
C ARG A 854 13.53 9.72 -16.76
N ASN A 855 12.71 9.12 -17.62
CA ASN A 855 13.21 8.48 -18.83
C ASN A 855 13.47 9.54 -19.90
N TRP A 856 12.56 10.50 -20.07
CA TRP A 856 12.81 11.64 -20.97
C TRP A 856 14.08 12.42 -20.61
N GLY A 857 14.30 12.69 -19.31
CA GLY A 857 15.51 13.39 -18.85
C GLY A 857 16.81 12.63 -19.16
N LYS A 858 16.82 11.29 -19.03
CA LYS A 858 18.00 10.48 -19.41
C LYS A 858 18.35 10.64 -20.88
N TYR A 859 17.34 10.61 -21.76
CA TYR A 859 17.55 10.82 -23.19
C TYR A 859 17.94 12.27 -23.54
N LEU A 860 17.55 13.28 -22.75
CA LEU A 860 18.09 14.63 -22.90
C LEU A 860 19.58 14.68 -22.58
N ALA A 861 20.02 14.02 -21.50
CA ALA A 861 21.42 13.93 -21.15
C ALA A 861 22.24 13.22 -22.24
N LEU A 862 21.73 12.11 -22.80
CA LEU A 862 22.37 11.38 -23.91
C LEU A 862 22.42 12.21 -25.20
N LYS A 863 21.35 12.94 -25.53
CA LYS A 863 21.30 13.87 -26.66
C LYS A 863 22.37 14.95 -26.54
N ARG A 864 22.57 15.51 -25.34
CA ARG A 864 23.56 16.57 -25.06
C ARG A 864 24.99 16.12 -25.32
N ILE A 865 25.33 14.86 -25.00
CA ILE A 865 26.67 14.30 -25.23
C ILE A 865 26.79 13.51 -26.54
N HIS A 866 25.75 13.52 -27.39
CA HIS A 866 25.68 12.80 -28.66
C HIS A 866 25.96 11.29 -28.56
N LYS A 867 25.46 10.63 -27.51
CA LYS A 867 25.71 9.21 -27.26
C LYS A 867 24.53 8.33 -27.68
N ASN A 868 24.81 7.37 -28.56
CA ASN A 868 23.87 6.32 -28.96
C ASN A 868 24.10 5.06 -28.13
N VAL A 869 23.03 4.47 -27.59
CA VAL A 869 23.14 3.34 -26.66
C VAL A 869 22.27 2.14 -27.03
N ILE A 870 21.42 2.27 -28.04
CA ILE A 870 20.49 1.23 -28.49
C ILE A 870 21.19 0.30 -29.48
N LEU A 871 21.09 -1.00 -29.28
CA LEU A 871 21.60 -2.01 -30.22
C LEU A 871 20.44 -2.60 -31.02
N PHE A 872 20.69 -2.89 -32.30
CA PHE A 872 19.69 -3.50 -33.17
C PHE A 872 20.30 -4.60 -34.03
N ASP A 873 19.69 -5.79 -33.95
CA ASP A 873 19.95 -6.93 -34.83
C ASP A 873 18.84 -7.00 -35.87
N ASN A 874 19.18 -6.56 -37.08
CA ASN A 874 18.25 -6.52 -38.20
C ASN A 874 17.88 -7.92 -38.71
N ASP A 875 18.79 -8.88 -38.61
CA ASP A 875 18.57 -10.22 -39.17
C ASP A 875 17.64 -11.04 -38.28
N ARG A 876 17.70 -10.80 -36.97
CA ARG A 876 16.85 -11.48 -35.97
C ARG A 876 15.65 -10.66 -35.51
N ASN A 877 15.49 -9.42 -35.98
CA ASN A 877 14.48 -8.47 -35.51
C ASN A 877 14.50 -8.31 -33.98
N ARG A 878 15.69 -8.09 -33.41
CA ARG A 878 15.90 -7.90 -31.97
C ARG A 878 16.44 -6.52 -31.67
N VAL A 879 15.95 -5.91 -30.59
CA VAL A 879 16.45 -4.62 -30.09
C VAL A 879 16.96 -4.82 -28.69
N ALA A 880 18.16 -4.31 -28.38
CA ALA A 880 18.68 -4.27 -27.03
C ALA A 880 18.70 -2.83 -26.51
N ILE A 881 18.00 -2.58 -25.40
CA ILE A 881 17.97 -1.29 -24.71
C ILE A 881 18.75 -1.44 -23.40
N PRO A 882 19.71 -0.55 -23.08
CA PRO A 882 20.44 -0.66 -21.81
C PRO A 882 19.49 -0.71 -20.63
N TRP A 883 19.73 -1.63 -19.71
CA TRP A 883 18.84 -1.85 -18.55
C TRP A 883 18.60 -0.56 -17.75
N GLU A 884 19.64 0.27 -17.57
CA GLU A 884 19.56 1.50 -16.80
C GLU A 884 18.90 2.67 -17.55
N THR A 885 18.64 2.54 -18.86
CA THR A 885 18.04 3.61 -19.70
C THR A 885 16.79 3.12 -20.43
N PRO A 886 15.74 2.71 -19.69
CA PRO A 886 14.47 2.35 -20.32
C PRO A 886 13.87 3.54 -21.07
N VAL A 887 13.12 3.28 -22.14
CA VAL A 887 12.46 4.32 -22.93
C VAL A 887 11.26 4.91 -22.18
N PRO A 888 10.79 6.13 -22.54
CA PRO A 888 9.58 6.70 -21.96
C PRO A 888 8.37 5.78 -22.06
N ARG A 889 7.46 5.89 -21.07
CA ARG A 889 6.34 4.96 -20.83
C ARG A 889 5.59 4.52 -22.10
N LEU A 890 5.05 5.47 -22.88
CA LEU A 890 4.24 5.16 -24.07
C LEU A 890 5.05 4.40 -25.14
N LEU A 891 6.35 4.69 -25.26
CA LEU A 891 7.24 3.98 -26.17
C LEU A 891 7.60 2.57 -25.65
N SER A 892 7.74 2.40 -24.32
CA SER A 892 7.96 1.10 -23.69
C SER A 892 6.75 0.18 -23.88
N GLU A 893 5.54 0.71 -23.70
CA GLU A 893 4.31 -0.03 -23.98
C GLU A 893 4.19 -0.36 -25.47
N SER A 894 4.41 0.62 -26.35
CA SER A 894 4.38 0.44 -27.80
C SER A 894 5.26 -0.72 -28.29
N ILE A 895 6.50 -0.83 -27.81
CA ILE A 895 7.43 -1.91 -28.20
C ILE A 895 7.05 -3.27 -27.58
N MET A 896 6.61 -3.32 -26.31
CA MET A 896 6.26 -4.57 -25.63
C MET A 896 4.97 -5.19 -26.17
N LEU A 897 4.02 -4.36 -26.60
CA LEU A 897 2.77 -4.82 -27.22
C LEU A 897 2.96 -5.48 -28.60
N LEU A 898 4.16 -5.47 -29.19
CA LEU A 898 4.46 -6.21 -30.43
C LEU A 898 4.55 -7.72 -30.22
N SER A 899 4.81 -8.19 -29.00
CA SER A 899 4.91 -9.63 -28.69
C SER A 899 4.07 -10.04 -27.48
N GLY A 900 3.84 -9.11 -26.52
CA GLY A 900 3.26 -9.42 -25.22
C GLY A 900 4.26 -10.04 -24.23
N LEU A 901 5.53 -10.17 -24.62
CA LEU A 901 6.61 -10.67 -23.78
C LEU A 901 7.39 -9.50 -23.18
N ALA A 902 7.71 -9.60 -21.89
CA ALA A 902 8.72 -8.75 -21.29
C ALA A 902 10.09 -9.04 -21.92
N PRO A 903 10.98 -8.03 -22.04
CA PRO A 903 12.29 -8.23 -22.65
C PRO A 903 13.14 -9.22 -21.85
N ASP A 904 13.98 -9.97 -22.55
CA ASP A 904 14.96 -10.88 -21.94
C ASP A 904 16.12 -10.07 -21.34
N PHE A 905 16.60 -10.45 -20.15
CA PHE A 905 17.70 -9.76 -19.49
C PHE A 905 19.02 -10.43 -19.86
N ARG A 906 19.88 -9.73 -20.61
CA ARG A 906 21.15 -10.28 -21.09
C ARG A 906 22.33 -9.38 -20.81
N GLU A 907 23.49 -9.99 -20.55
CA GLU A 907 24.77 -9.30 -20.56
C GLU A 907 25.36 -9.33 -21.96
N ILE A 908 25.72 -8.16 -22.48
CA ILE A 908 26.33 -7.96 -23.81
C ILE A 908 27.51 -7.01 -23.60
N ASP A 909 28.72 -7.47 -23.94
CA ASP A 909 29.98 -6.72 -23.80
C ASP A 909 30.18 -6.11 -22.39
N GLY A 910 29.88 -6.88 -21.34
CA GLY A 910 30.03 -6.45 -19.95
C GLY A 910 28.98 -5.45 -19.46
N LYS A 911 27.89 -5.25 -20.22
CA LYS A 911 26.77 -4.38 -19.85
C LYS A 911 25.45 -5.13 -19.94
N TYR A 912 24.52 -4.78 -19.07
CA TYR A 912 23.20 -5.41 -19.05
C TYR A 912 22.19 -4.69 -19.94
N TYR A 913 21.45 -5.46 -20.72
CA TYR A 913 20.44 -5.00 -21.67
C TYR A 913 19.12 -5.74 -21.50
N TRP A 914 18.05 -5.02 -21.82
CA TRP A 914 16.74 -5.56 -22.14
C TRP A 914 16.65 -5.86 -23.62
N VAL A 915 16.54 -7.15 -23.96
CA VAL A 915 16.47 -7.63 -25.34
C VAL A 915 15.02 -7.94 -25.70
N TYR A 916 14.48 -7.17 -26.63
CA TYR A 916 13.14 -7.30 -27.17
C TYR A 916 13.18 -8.14 -28.45
N GLU A 917 12.26 -9.09 -28.59
CA GLU A 917 12.13 -9.95 -29.77
C GLU A 917 10.93 -9.55 -30.64
N ASN A 918 10.97 -9.93 -31.92
CA ASN A 918 9.93 -9.65 -32.91
C ASN A 918 9.68 -8.14 -33.13
N ILE A 919 10.76 -7.35 -33.15
CA ILE A 919 10.71 -5.90 -33.35
C ILE A 919 11.16 -5.56 -34.77
N PRO A 920 10.24 -5.15 -35.67
CA PRO A 920 10.59 -4.84 -37.06
C PRO A 920 11.58 -3.67 -37.16
N GLY A 921 12.52 -3.73 -38.11
CA GLY A 921 13.55 -2.70 -38.25
C GLY A 921 13.03 -1.29 -38.52
N ILE A 922 12.03 -1.14 -39.40
CA ILE A 922 11.43 0.18 -39.68
C ILE A 922 10.69 0.76 -38.46
N PHE A 923 10.10 -0.09 -37.62
CA PHE A 923 9.48 0.32 -36.37
C PHE A 923 10.55 0.83 -35.38
N THR A 924 11.64 0.06 -35.24
CA THR A 924 12.81 0.38 -34.42
C THR A 924 13.38 1.76 -34.77
N GLU A 925 13.70 1.99 -36.04
CA GLU A 925 14.30 3.26 -36.49
C GLU A 925 13.41 4.47 -36.18
N ASN A 926 12.10 4.36 -36.41
CA ASN A 926 11.18 5.47 -36.18
C ASN A 926 10.92 5.72 -34.68
N LEU A 927 10.92 4.67 -33.84
CA LEU A 927 10.75 4.81 -32.39
C LEU A 927 11.96 5.52 -31.77
N PHE A 928 13.18 5.05 -32.07
CA PHE A 928 14.39 5.59 -31.44
C PHE A 928 14.80 6.96 -31.99
N ARG A 929 14.40 7.30 -33.23
CA ARG A 929 14.57 8.66 -33.76
C ARG A 929 13.86 9.70 -32.89
N LYS A 930 12.70 9.38 -32.30
CA LYS A 930 12.00 10.29 -31.36
C LYS A 930 12.84 10.61 -30.13
N LEU A 931 13.80 9.77 -29.76
CA LEU A 931 14.69 9.95 -28.61
C LEU A 931 16.08 10.49 -29.01
N SER A 932 16.25 10.98 -30.24
CA SER A 932 17.56 11.35 -30.80
C SER A 932 18.59 10.22 -30.70
N GLN A 933 18.16 8.98 -30.92
CA GLN A 933 19.02 7.79 -30.94
C GLN A 933 19.08 7.22 -32.35
N GLN A 934 20.28 6.81 -32.76
CA GLN A 934 20.55 6.00 -33.94
C GLN A 934 20.95 4.59 -33.47
N PRO A 935 20.10 3.56 -33.69
CA PRO A 935 20.42 2.20 -33.28
C PRO A 935 21.72 1.69 -33.92
N ILE A 936 22.58 1.09 -33.10
CA ILE A 936 23.87 0.53 -33.50
C ILE A 936 23.63 -0.90 -34.02
N LYS A 937 23.95 -1.16 -35.28
CA LYS A 937 23.81 -2.49 -35.88
C LYS A 937 24.78 -3.46 -35.23
N THR A 938 24.26 -4.48 -34.55
CA THR A 938 25.04 -5.50 -33.81
C THR A 938 24.31 -6.84 -33.89
N GLU A 939 25.05 -7.93 -34.00
CA GLU A 939 24.47 -9.27 -33.91
C GLU A 939 24.13 -9.59 -32.44
N LEU A 940 22.85 -9.80 -32.13
CA LEU A 940 22.35 -10.12 -30.80
C LEU A 940 22.09 -11.62 -30.72
N LYS A 941 23.09 -12.37 -30.24
CA LYS A 941 23.02 -13.84 -30.08
C LYS A 941 22.09 -14.23 -28.94
#